data_AF-A0A925WRI5-F1
#
_entry.id   AF-A0A925WRI5-F1
#
_cell.length_a   1.000
_cell.length_b   1.000
_cell.length_c   1.000
_cell.angle_alpha   90.00
_cell.angle_beta   90.00
_cell.angle_gamma   90.00
#
_symmetry.space_group_name_H-M   'P 1'
#
loop_
_entity.id
_entity.type
_entity.pdbx_description
1 polymer ?
#
loop_
_entity_poly.entity_id
_entity_poly.type
_entity_poly.pdbx_seq_one_letter_code
_entity_poly.pdbx_strand_id
1 'polypeptide(L)'
;MEQTNRLENRKALMLWGGIECTLNRVRDAFLDQFEVSGHLDRPEDLDLIASLGIRTLRYPVSWERIAPDGDLTRANWGWMDERMERLRLLQITPIVGLVHHGSGPRHTSLLDPEFPEKLAEFARTVAARYPWVTDFTPVNEPLTTARFAGLYGHWHPHGTDEATFVRCLLTELKGTVLAMRAIREVTPTARLVQTEDMGKTHSTSSLAYQAEFENERRWVTFDLLCGRVQDDRHRMWGHLLWVGIPEAELRFFAENPCPPDVLGINHYITSERFLDERIHRYPSHTHGDNGRHRYADVEAVRVMQEGPAGVAALLMETSERYGLPIAITEAHLGCTREEQMRWLLDVWKEAHTARDAGADVRAVTVWSLFGAYDWDTLLTEPRGSYESGVFDLRGLEGPRETALGGVCRELASGRTPSHPVISTPGWWRRSPWRLNYPAARAASSTYPARTRMPRSPGGSADALVRPLLITGGQGLLADALARLCEERGIACRVTDREFLDIASPAAIEAALDWHQPWAVVNAAGFSSAEAAEAEPFRCFRENTKGAAALAAACARRDLPLTLFSSPLVFSGQSSPEPYRESDRIDPQTVYGRSKAEMERLVLERMPSKALILRAGALFGPWDDQNFLTRALRQIALGQEVVVANDFLTVAYLPDFGHAVLDLLLDGAEGIWHLSHPEPVRRLDLVRRAAWLAGLDEGRVVPAPITAGDPLWAALDSERTRSLLPSLEAALGHFVECAAGIWTVLPREPRPGEDTEPLPAKAAH
;
A
#
# COMPACT_ATOMS: atom_id res chain seq x y z
N MET A 1 -9.16 -26.71 -33.33
CA MET A 1 -9.25 -25.41 -32.63
C MET A 1 -10.01 -25.52 -31.31
N GLU A 2 -11.27 -25.96 -31.29
CA GLU A 2 -12.05 -26.10 -30.03
C GLU A 2 -11.44 -27.06 -28.98
N GLN A 3 -10.89 -28.21 -29.40
CA GLN A 3 -10.21 -29.14 -28.48
C GLN A 3 -8.87 -28.59 -27.96
N THR A 4 -8.13 -27.83 -28.78
CA THR A 4 -6.87 -27.21 -28.41
C THR A 4 -7.09 -26.07 -27.42
N ASN A 5 -8.11 -25.22 -27.65
CA ASN A 5 -8.53 -24.20 -26.69
C ASN A 5 -9.04 -24.81 -25.36
N ARG A 6 -9.77 -25.94 -25.40
CA ARG A 6 -10.17 -26.64 -24.16
C ARG A 6 -9.01 -27.27 -23.40
N LEU A 7 -7.96 -27.72 -24.10
CA LEU A 7 -6.73 -28.26 -23.48
C LEU A 7 -5.85 -27.16 -22.88
N GLU A 8 -5.83 -25.99 -23.50
CA GLU A 8 -5.12 -24.83 -22.95
C GLU A 8 -5.86 -24.16 -21.79
N ASN A 9 -7.19 -24.10 -21.83
CA ASN A 9 -8.02 -23.59 -20.72
C ASN A 9 -8.00 -24.53 -19.48
N ARG A 10 -7.41 -25.74 -19.62
CA ARG A 10 -7.06 -26.65 -18.53
C ARG A 10 -5.70 -26.38 -17.87
N LYS A 11 -4.87 -25.47 -18.41
CA LYS A 11 -3.63 -25.04 -17.74
C LYS A 11 -3.99 -24.21 -16.51
N ALA A 12 -3.29 -24.44 -15.39
CA ALA A 12 -3.53 -23.68 -14.16
C ALA A 12 -3.39 -22.16 -14.39
N LEU A 13 -4.16 -21.37 -13.64
CA LEU A 13 -3.99 -19.91 -13.62
C LEU A 13 -2.57 -19.60 -13.12
N MET A 14 -1.83 -18.79 -13.87
CA MET A 14 -0.44 -18.47 -13.54
C MET A 14 -0.35 -17.20 -12.69
N LEU A 15 0.61 -17.17 -11.76
CA LEU A 15 1.06 -15.94 -11.12
C LEU A 15 2.22 -15.35 -11.93
N TRP A 16 2.03 -14.15 -12.47
CA TRP A 16 3.09 -13.35 -13.08
C TRP A 16 3.62 -12.32 -12.08
N GLY A 17 4.85 -11.86 -12.28
CA GLY A 17 5.42 -10.73 -11.56
C GLY A 17 5.39 -9.46 -12.41
N GLY A 18 5.25 -8.30 -11.78
CA GLY A 18 5.45 -7.01 -12.42
C GLY A 18 6.19 -6.05 -11.50
N ILE A 19 7.18 -5.36 -12.04
CA ILE A 19 7.86 -4.25 -11.36
C ILE A 19 7.29 -2.93 -11.85
N GLU A 20 7.24 -1.95 -10.97
CA GLU A 20 7.00 -0.57 -11.37
C GLU A 20 8.26 -0.07 -12.10
N CYS A 21 8.10 0.44 -13.31
CA CYS A 21 9.18 0.84 -14.20
C CYS A 21 8.90 2.11 -14.99
N THR A 22 7.92 2.89 -14.56
CA THR A 22 7.55 4.14 -15.21
C THR A 22 8.72 5.11 -15.19
N LEU A 23 9.02 5.66 -16.37
CA LEU A 23 9.94 6.76 -16.56
C LEU A 23 9.14 7.94 -17.09
N ASN A 24 8.52 8.66 -16.15
CA ASN A 24 7.59 9.73 -16.50
C ASN A 24 8.34 11.04 -16.75
N ARG A 25 7.88 11.80 -17.76
CA ARG A 25 8.39 13.14 -18.07
C ARG A 25 7.34 14.18 -17.72
N VAL A 26 7.69 15.10 -16.82
CA VAL A 26 6.89 16.27 -16.47
C VAL A 26 7.71 17.52 -16.73
N ARG A 27 7.31 18.28 -17.74
CA ARG A 27 8.11 19.39 -18.31
C ARG A 27 9.51 18.90 -18.70
N ASP A 28 10.54 19.40 -18.03
CA ASP A 28 11.95 19.04 -18.27
C ASP A 28 12.49 18.03 -17.24
N ALA A 29 11.67 17.64 -16.25
CA ALA A 29 12.04 16.68 -15.22
C ALA A 29 11.60 15.26 -15.62
N PHE A 30 12.42 14.28 -15.23
CA PHE A 30 12.12 12.87 -15.34
C PHE A 30 12.05 12.26 -13.95
N LEU A 31 11.02 11.46 -13.70
CA LEU A 31 10.93 10.63 -12.51
C LEU A 31 11.08 9.17 -12.93
N ASP A 32 12.18 8.56 -12.50
CA ASP A 32 12.56 7.19 -12.87
C ASP A 32 12.31 6.24 -11.69
N GLN A 33 11.32 5.35 -11.85
CA GLN A 33 10.97 4.40 -10.79
C GLN A 33 12.08 3.39 -10.48
N PHE A 34 12.96 3.05 -11.43
CA PHE A 34 14.10 2.18 -11.16
C PHE A 34 15.18 2.87 -10.32
N GLU A 35 15.38 4.16 -10.55
CA GLU A 35 16.33 4.95 -9.77
C GLU A 35 15.84 5.13 -8.34
N VAL A 36 14.61 5.62 -8.14
CA VAL A 36 14.08 5.90 -6.79
C VAL A 36 13.86 4.62 -5.96
N SER A 37 13.51 3.50 -6.61
CA SER A 37 13.46 2.20 -5.94
C SER A 37 14.86 1.61 -5.68
N GLY A 38 15.91 2.12 -6.32
CA GLY A 38 17.26 1.58 -6.29
C GLY A 38 17.43 0.24 -7.03
N HIS A 39 16.47 -0.16 -7.87
CA HIS A 39 16.54 -1.41 -8.65
C HIS A 39 17.75 -1.44 -9.61
N LEU A 40 18.24 -0.27 -10.02
CA LEU A 40 19.41 -0.16 -10.90
C LEU A 40 20.64 -0.84 -10.32
N ASP A 41 20.85 -0.66 -9.03
CA ASP A 41 22.07 -1.06 -8.33
C ASP A 41 21.94 -2.44 -7.65
N ARG A 42 20.78 -3.10 -7.79
CA ARG A 42 20.47 -4.38 -7.13
C ARG A 42 20.10 -5.48 -8.13
N PRO A 43 21.06 -6.10 -8.84
CA PRO A 43 20.79 -7.28 -9.69
C PRO A 43 20.08 -8.43 -8.97
N GLU A 44 20.35 -8.60 -7.67
CA GLU A 44 19.78 -9.61 -6.79
C GLU A 44 18.26 -9.49 -6.59
N ASP A 45 17.66 -8.35 -6.95
CA ASP A 45 16.20 -8.19 -6.98
C ASP A 45 15.55 -9.28 -7.87
N LEU A 46 16.23 -9.72 -8.94
CA LEU A 46 15.74 -10.79 -9.82
C LEU A 46 15.75 -12.17 -9.12
N ASP A 47 16.72 -12.41 -8.24
CA ASP A 47 16.78 -13.63 -7.43
C ASP A 47 15.66 -13.69 -6.40
N LEU A 48 15.35 -12.55 -5.78
CA LEU A 48 14.21 -12.42 -4.87
C LEU A 48 12.90 -12.76 -5.60
N ILE A 49 12.69 -12.25 -6.81
CA ILE A 49 11.53 -12.58 -7.64
C ILE A 49 11.48 -14.09 -7.95
N ALA A 50 12.60 -14.69 -8.35
CA ALA A 50 12.68 -16.11 -8.64
C ALA A 50 12.35 -16.97 -7.41
N SER A 51 12.76 -16.53 -6.21
CA SER A 51 12.51 -17.23 -4.95
C SER A 51 11.02 -17.33 -4.59
N LEU A 52 10.18 -16.43 -5.12
CA LEU A 52 8.73 -16.50 -4.99
C LEU A 52 8.09 -17.61 -5.83
N GLY A 53 8.84 -18.22 -6.75
CA GLY A 53 8.33 -19.20 -7.72
C GLY A 53 7.78 -18.58 -9.01
N ILE A 54 7.94 -17.27 -9.20
CA ILE A 54 7.51 -16.56 -10.41
C ILE A 54 8.40 -16.97 -11.60
N ARG A 55 7.76 -17.33 -12.72
CA ARG A 55 8.43 -17.75 -13.96
C ARG A 55 8.14 -16.87 -15.18
N THR A 56 7.25 -15.91 -15.03
CA THR A 56 6.95 -14.91 -16.05
C THR A 56 6.94 -13.53 -15.39
N LEU A 57 7.70 -12.60 -15.95
CA LEU A 57 7.92 -11.27 -15.37
C LEU A 57 7.67 -10.21 -16.43
N ARG A 58 6.80 -9.23 -16.15
CA ARG A 58 6.76 -7.99 -16.92
C ARG A 58 8.01 -7.19 -16.56
N TYR A 59 8.93 -7.07 -17.51
CA TYR A 59 10.24 -6.44 -17.31
C TYR A 59 10.51 -5.47 -18.46
N PRO A 60 10.88 -4.21 -18.20
CA PRO A 60 11.10 -3.24 -19.26
C PRO A 60 12.45 -3.44 -19.94
N VAL A 61 12.48 -3.17 -21.25
CA VAL A 61 13.66 -2.82 -22.01
C VAL A 61 13.45 -1.37 -22.48
N SER A 62 13.56 -0.42 -21.55
CA SER A 62 13.15 0.98 -21.74
C SER A 62 13.97 1.70 -22.81
N TRP A 63 13.27 2.27 -23.79
CA TRP A 63 13.86 3.08 -24.86
C TRP A 63 14.58 4.31 -24.31
N GLU A 64 13.94 5.00 -23.37
CA GLU A 64 14.41 6.24 -22.76
C GLU A 64 15.72 6.06 -22.00
N ARG A 65 15.93 4.89 -21.38
CA ARG A 65 17.16 4.60 -20.66
C ARG A 65 18.28 4.10 -21.56
N ILE A 66 17.95 3.28 -22.55
CA ILE A 66 18.96 2.66 -23.41
C ILE A 66 19.49 3.66 -24.44
N ALA A 67 18.63 4.52 -24.99
CA ALA A 67 18.97 5.54 -25.96
C ALA A 67 18.34 6.90 -25.58
N PRO A 68 18.82 7.57 -24.50
CA PRO A 68 18.22 8.80 -24.00
C PRO A 68 18.24 9.97 -25.02
N ASP A 69 19.18 9.94 -25.96
CA ASP A 69 19.32 10.87 -27.08
C ASP A 69 18.65 10.37 -28.37
N GLY A 70 18.04 9.18 -28.37
CA GLY A 70 17.40 8.51 -29.52
C GLY A 70 18.35 7.86 -30.52
N ASP A 71 19.63 8.20 -30.49
CA ASP A 71 20.64 7.61 -31.37
C ASP A 71 20.98 6.18 -30.93
N LEU A 72 20.42 5.19 -31.65
CA LEU A 72 20.64 3.77 -31.38
C LEU A 72 22.09 3.32 -31.60
N THR A 73 22.89 4.07 -32.37
CA THR A 73 24.32 3.75 -32.55
C THR A 73 25.14 4.03 -31.28
N ARG A 74 24.61 4.87 -30.39
CA ARG A 74 25.18 5.24 -29.10
C ARG A 74 24.44 4.61 -27.91
N ALA A 75 23.52 3.67 -28.18
CA ALA A 75 22.72 3.02 -27.16
C ALA A 75 23.59 2.26 -26.14
N ASN A 76 23.28 2.42 -24.85
CA ASN A 76 23.97 1.73 -23.76
C ASN A 76 23.20 0.49 -23.33
N TRP A 77 23.65 -0.67 -23.80
CA TRP A 77 23.01 -1.95 -23.52
C TRP A 77 23.54 -2.67 -22.28
N GLY A 78 24.69 -2.27 -21.74
CA GLY A 78 25.44 -3.07 -20.77
C GLY A 78 24.63 -3.46 -19.53
N TRP A 79 23.89 -2.51 -18.96
CA TRP A 79 23.00 -2.78 -17.82
C TRP A 79 21.89 -3.76 -18.18
N MET A 80 21.25 -3.58 -19.35
CA MET A 80 20.15 -4.43 -19.78
C MET A 80 20.62 -5.85 -20.12
N ASP A 81 21.79 -5.99 -20.77
CA ASP A 81 22.37 -7.29 -21.09
C ASP A 81 22.55 -8.15 -19.85
N GLU A 82 23.08 -7.53 -18.78
CA GLU A 82 23.30 -8.20 -17.50
C GLU A 82 21.97 -8.70 -16.91
N ARG A 83 20.92 -7.86 -16.92
CA ARG A 83 19.60 -8.22 -16.39
C ARG A 83 18.91 -9.28 -17.24
N MET A 84 18.95 -9.17 -18.56
CA MET A 84 18.37 -10.15 -19.48
C MET A 84 19.07 -11.51 -19.40
N GLU A 85 20.40 -11.53 -19.24
CA GLU A 85 21.13 -12.77 -18.98
C GLU A 85 20.76 -13.37 -17.62
N ARG A 86 20.62 -12.55 -16.57
CA ARG A 86 20.19 -13.04 -15.25
C ARG A 86 18.78 -13.66 -15.30
N LEU A 87 17.83 -13.02 -15.98
CA LEU A 87 16.48 -13.57 -16.19
C LEU A 87 16.53 -14.94 -16.89
N ARG A 88 17.36 -15.08 -17.91
CA ARG A 88 17.57 -16.33 -18.65
C ARG A 88 18.14 -17.44 -17.74
N LEU A 89 19.15 -17.12 -16.93
CA LEU A 89 19.74 -18.05 -15.96
C LEU A 89 18.75 -18.48 -14.87
N LEU A 90 17.88 -17.57 -14.43
CA LEU A 90 16.81 -17.84 -13.46
C LEU A 90 15.59 -18.54 -14.08
N GLN A 91 15.60 -18.77 -15.40
CA GLN A 91 14.49 -19.33 -16.17
C GLN A 91 13.19 -18.53 -16.02
N ILE A 92 13.33 -17.21 -15.96
CA ILE A 92 12.21 -16.27 -15.97
C ILE A 92 11.98 -15.83 -17.42
N THR A 93 10.77 -16.00 -17.91
CA THR A 93 10.34 -15.52 -19.23
C THR A 93 9.90 -14.06 -19.11
N PRO A 94 10.58 -13.09 -19.75
CA PRO A 94 10.17 -11.71 -19.72
C PRO A 94 9.02 -11.44 -20.69
N ILE A 95 8.09 -10.59 -20.27
CA ILE A 95 7.20 -9.84 -21.16
C ILE A 95 7.84 -8.45 -21.27
N VAL A 96 8.45 -8.17 -22.41
CA VAL A 96 9.31 -6.99 -22.60
C VAL A 96 8.47 -5.74 -22.89
N GLY A 97 8.50 -4.77 -21.97
CA GLY A 97 7.94 -3.43 -22.16
C GLY A 97 8.93 -2.46 -22.81
N LEU A 98 8.55 -1.68 -23.83
CA LEU A 98 9.49 -0.74 -24.48
C LEU A 98 9.33 0.71 -23.99
N VAL A 99 8.10 1.13 -23.72
CA VAL A 99 7.74 2.43 -23.14
C VAL A 99 6.62 2.22 -22.11
N HIS A 100 6.78 2.79 -20.91
CA HIS A 100 5.82 2.64 -19.80
C HIS A 100 5.41 4.02 -19.25
N HIS A 101 4.23 4.51 -19.68
CA HIS A 101 3.72 5.86 -19.38
C HIS A 101 4.63 7.04 -19.79
N GLY A 102 5.72 6.76 -20.52
CA GLY A 102 6.64 7.75 -21.05
C GLY A 102 6.30 8.20 -22.47
N SER A 103 7.01 9.21 -22.96
CA SER A 103 6.91 9.67 -24.35
C SER A 103 8.15 9.32 -25.17
N GLY A 104 8.90 8.29 -24.77
CA GLY A 104 10.20 7.95 -25.35
C GLY A 104 11.34 8.92 -24.91
N PRO A 105 12.51 8.82 -25.55
CA PRO A 105 13.68 9.66 -25.28
C PRO A 105 13.40 11.17 -25.23
N ARG A 106 14.34 11.96 -24.71
CA ARG A 106 14.10 13.39 -24.37
C ARG A 106 13.60 14.28 -25.52
N HIS A 107 13.89 13.91 -26.76
CA HIS A 107 13.53 14.69 -27.96
C HIS A 107 12.27 14.14 -28.66
N THR A 108 11.68 13.05 -28.17
CA THR A 108 10.44 12.51 -28.72
C THR A 108 9.23 13.05 -27.96
N SER A 109 8.07 13.00 -28.63
CA SER A 109 6.79 13.41 -28.09
C SER A 109 5.71 12.50 -28.64
N LEU A 110 4.63 12.30 -27.88
CA LEU A 110 3.45 11.59 -28.36
C LEU A 110 2.69 12.37 -29.47
N LEU A 111 3.10 13.62 -29.73
CA LEU A 111 2.64 14.42 -30.86
C LEU A 111 3.62 14.42 -32.05
N ASP A 112 4.80 13.81 -31.91
CA ASP A 112 5.78 13.70 -32.99
C ASP A 112 5.32 12.63 -33.99
N PRO A 113 5.07 12.98 -35.27
CA PRO A 113 4.67 12.00 -36.28
C PRO A 113 5.75 10.94 -36.56
N GLU A 114 7.01 11.17 -36.17
CA GLU A 114 8.11 10.19 -36.30
C GLU A 114 8.22 9.23 -35.12
N PHE A 115 7.49 9.46 -34.01
CA PHE A 115 7.53 8.57 -32.84
C PHE A 115 7.26 7.09 -33.20
N PRO A 116 6.23 6.75 -34.02
CA PRO A 116 5.92 5.38 -34.35
C PRO A 116 7.07 4.65 -35.07
N GLU A 117 7.71 5.32 -36.02
CA GLU A 117 8.81 4.78 -36.82
C GLU A 117 10.08 4.62 -35.98
N LYS A 118 10.40 5.60 -35.12
CA LYS A 118 11.54 5.54 -34.19
C LYS A 118 11.36 4.42 -33.14
N LEU A 119 10.16 4.27 -32.59
CA LEU A 119 9.84 3.15 -31.68
C LEU A 119 10.00 1.81 -32.39
N ALA A 120 9.58 1.70 -33.65
CA ALA A 120 9.73 0.47 -34.42
C ALA A 120 11.20 0.10 -34.69
N GLU A 121 12.06 1.09 -34.95
CA GLU A 121 13.50 0.88 -35.09
C GLU A 121 14.13 0.35 -33.78
N PHE A 122 13.78 0.98 -32.65
CA PHE A 122 14.21 0.50 -31.34
C PHE A 122 13.71 -0.93 -31.07
N ALA A 123 12.42 -1.20 -31.31
CA ALA A 123 11.80 -2.50 -31.12
C ALA A 123 12.48 -3.61 -31.94
N ARG A 124 12.83 -3.34 -33.20
CA ARG A 124 13.62 -4.26 -34.04
C ARG A 124 14.97 -4.57 -33.42
N THR A 125 15.65 -3.54 -32.90
CA THR A 125 16.96 -3.67 -32.27
C THR A 125 16.89 -4.52 -31.02
N VAL A 126 15.86 -4.33 -30.18
CA VAL A 126 15.59 -5.17 -29.00
C VAL A 126 15.36 -6.63 -29.41
N ALA A 127 14.50 -6.88 -30.40
CA ALA A 127 14.21 -8.24 -30.87
C ALA A 127 15.45 -8.94 -31.45
N ALA A 128 16.29 -8.21 -32.21
CA ALA A 128 17.53 -8.75 -32.77
C ALA A 128 18.57 -9.05 -31.69
N ARG A 129 18.61 -8.25 -30.63
CA ARG A 129 19.52 -8.42 -29.51
C ARG A 129 19.12 -9.59 -28.60
N TYR A 130 17.82 -9.76 -28.37
CA TYR A 130 17.28 -10.81 -27.50
C TYR A 130 16.31 -11.72 -28.26
N PRO A 131 16.78 -12.52 -29.24
CA PRO A 131 15.91 -13.31 -30.12
C PRO A 131 15.15 -14.44 -29.41
N TRP A 132 15.47 -14.71 -28.14
CA TRP A 132 14.79 -15.68 -27.29
C TRP A 132 13.52 -15.12 -26.61
N VAL A 133 13.32 -13.79 -26.64
CA VAL A 133 12.13 -13.14 -26.11
C VAL A 133 10.98 -13.28 -27.10
N THR A 134 9.84 -13.74 -26.62
CA THR A 134 8.64 -13.97 -27.44
C THR A 134 7.46 -13.09 -27.09
N ASP A 135 7.49 -12.36 -25.97
CA ASP A 135 6.35 -11.60 -25.47
C ASP A 135 6.72 -10.13 -25.29
N PHE A 136 5.92 -9.25 -25.88
CA PHE A 136 6.20 -7.82 -25.92
C PHE A 136 4.97 -6.98 -25.59
N THR A 137 5.21 -5.87 -24.88
CA THR A 137 4.26 -4.77 -24.66
C THR A 137 4.94 -3.49 -25.17
N PRO A 138 4.85 -3.14 -26.46
CA PRO A 138 5.54 -1.96 -27.00
C PRO A 138 5.21 -0.68 -26.24
N VAL A 139 3.93 -0.46 -25.92
CA VAL A 139 3.46 0.68 -25.13
C VAL A 139 2.49 0.20 -24.05
N ASN A 140 2.76 0.54 -22.79
CA ASN A 140 1.87 0.26 -21.67
C ASN A 140 0.73 1.29 -21.57
N GLU A 141 -0.51 0.82 -21.45
CA GLU A 141 -1.72 1.64 -21.29
C GLU A 141 -1.78 2.93 -22.15
N PRO A 142 -1.85 2.79 -23.49
CA PRO A 142 -1.91 3.95 -24.38
C PRO A 142 -3.05 4.92 -24.06
N LEU A 143 -4.23 4.43 -23.66
CA LEU A 143 -5.39 5.26 -23.36
C LEU A 143 -5.19 6.06 -22.08
N THR A 144 -4.69 5.43 -21.01
CA THR A 144 -4.37 6.10 -19.74
C THR A 144 -3.29 7.17 -19.97
N THR A 145 -2.21 6.80 -20.65
CA THR A 145 -1.10 7.70 -20.96
C THR A 145 -1.57 8.90 -21.77
N ALA A 146 -2.34 8.69 -22.84
CA ALA A 146 -2.92 9.76 -23.63
C ALA A 146 -3.86 10.67 -22.83
N ARG A 147 -4.66 10.13 -21.88
CA ARG A 147 -5.52 10.97 -21.01
C ARG A 147 -4.69 11.88 -20.13
N PHE A 148 -3.69 11.34 -19.43
CA PHE A 148 -2.83 12.14 -18.56
C PHE A 148 -1.96 13.14 -19.33
N ALA A 149 -1.52 12.78 -20.54
CA ALA A 149 -0.66 13.60 -21.37
C ALA A 149 -1.40 14.67 -22.18
N GLY A 150 -2.57 14.33 -22.74
CA GLY A 150 -3.27 15.15 -23.73
C GLY A 150 -4.62 15.72 -23.28
N LEU A 151 -5.30 15.07 -22.32
CA LEU A 151 -6.61 15.55 -21.82
C LEU A 151 -6.48 16.32 -20.51
N TYR A 152 -5.69 15.81 -19.57
CA TYR A 152 -5.52 16.40 -18.23
C TYR A 152 -4.26 17.25 -18.09
N GLY A 153 -3.29 17.06 -18.99
CA GLY A 153 -2.07 17.84 -19.05
C GLY A 153 -1.11 17.62 -17.88
N HIS A 154 -1.24 16.50 -17.16
CA HIS A 154 -0.35 16.14 -16.06
C HIS A 154 1.02 15.70 -16.56
N TRP A 155 1.06 14.92 -17.65
CA TRP A 155 2.29 14.38 -18.23
C TRP A 155 2.64 15.06 -19.54
N HIS A 156 3.90 14.96 -19.96
CA HIS A 156 4.34 15.47 -21.25
C HIS A 156 3.52 14.82 -22.40
N PRO A 157 3.01 15.59 -23.39
CA PRO A 157 3.35 16.99 -23.70
C PRO A 157 2.42 18.06 -23.11
N HIS A 158 1.63 17.75 -22.09
CA HIS A 158 0.77 18.68 -21.36
C HIS A 158 -0.37 19.29 -22.19
N GLY A 159 -0.98 18.50 -23.08
CA GLY A 159 -2.23 18.87 -23.73
C GLY A 159 -3.39 18.95 -22.73
N THR A 160 -4.42 19.72 -23.06
CA THR A 160 -5.60 19.91 -22.20
C THR A 160 -6.91 19.86 -22.99
N ASP A 161 -6.90 19.12 -24.10
CA ASP A 161 -8.00 19.07 -25.07
C ASP A 161 -8.13 17.71 -25.75
N GLU A 162 -9.33 17.41 -26.24
CA GLU A 162 -9.66 16.13 -26.89
C GLU A 162 -8.80 15.85 -28.14
N ALA A 163 -8.41 16.88 -28.91
CA ALA A 163 -7.64 16.67 -30.13
C ALA A 163 -6.20 16.23 -29.81
N THR A 164 -5.58 16.86 -28.81
CA THR A 164 -4.27 16.46 -28.31
C THR A 164 -4.31 15.05 -27.70
N PHE A 165 -5.33 14.75 -26.89
CA PHE A 165 -5.56 13.40 -26.34
C PHE A 165 -5.64 12.33 -27.44
N VAL A 166 -6.54 12.48 -28.41
CA VAL A 166 -6.72 11.48 -29.47
C VAL A 166 -5.46 11.37 -30.32
N ARG A 167 -4.75 12.48 -30.57
CA ARG A 167 -3.48 12.45 -31.30
C ARG A 167 -2.42 11.61 -30.57
N CYS A 168 -2.23 11.81 -29.27
CA CYS A 168 -1.32 10.99 -28.45
C CYS A 168 -1.67 9.50 -28.57
N LEU A 169 -2.94 9.16 -28.35
CA LEU A 169 -3.43 7.79 -28.44
C LEU A 169 -3.12 7.16 -29.80
N LEU A 170 -3.46 7.82 -30.91
CA LEU A 170 -3.24 7.26 -32.25
C LEU A 170 -1.75 7.12 -32.58
N THR A 171 -0.90 8.04 -32.12
CA THR A 171 0.56 7.94 -32.27
C THR A 171 1.09 6.70 -31.54
N GLU A 172 0.69 6.48 -30.29
CA GLU A 172 1.10 5.32 -29.49
C GLU A 172 0.65 3.99 -30.11
N LEU A 173 -0.61 3.93 -30.58
CA LEU A 173 -1.16 2.73 -31.21
C LEU A 173 -0.50 2.46 -32.57
N LYS A 174 -0.25 3.49 -33.38
CA LYS A 174 0.52 3.35 -34.63
C LYS A 174 1.92 2.84 -34.31
N GLY A 175 2.57 3.37 -33.27
CA GLY A 175 3.86 2.89 -32.78
C GLY A 175 3.84 1.42 -32.38
N THR A 176 2.78 0.98 -31.70
CA THR A 176 2.58 -0.44 -31.35
C THR A 176 2.48 -1.33 -32.58
N VAL A 177 1.68 -0.94 -33.59
CA VAL A 177 1.54 -1.68 -34.85
C VAL A 177 2.88 -1.80 -35.58
N LEU A 178 3.61 -0.70 -35.71
CA LEU A 178 4.90 -0.69 -36.42
C LEU A 178 5.99 -1.44 -35.64
N ALA A 179 6.04 -1.30 -34.32
CA ALA A 179 6.94 -2.04 -33.45
C ALA A 179 6.71 -3.56 -33.57
N MET A 180 5.46 -4.03 -33.48
CA MET A 180 5.18 -5.45 -33.61
C MET A 180 5.50 -6.01 -35.00
N ARG A 181 5.34 -5.23 -36.07
CA ARG A 181 5.81 -5.63 -37.41
C ARG A 181 7.32 -5.81 -37.43
N ALA A 182 8.05 -4.81 -36.95
CA ALA A 182 9.50 -4.84 -36.94
C ALA A 182 10.07 -5.96 -36.05
N ILE A 183 9.43 -6.23 -34.90
CA ILE A 183 9.75 -7.37 -34.03
C ILE A 183 9.50 -8.68 -34.77
N ARG A 184 8.34 -8.86 -35.41
CA ARG A 184 7.96 -10.13 -36.08
C ARG A 184 8.78 -10.43 -37.33
N GLU A 185 9.42 -9.43 -37.94
CA GLU A 185 10.42 -9.67 -38.98
C GLU A 185 11.68 -10.38 -38.44
N VAL A 186 12.01 -10.17 -37.16
CA VAL A 186 13.16 -10.79 -36.49
C VAL A 186 12.75 -12.07 -35.75
N THR A 187 11.65 -12.01 -35.00
CA THR A 187 11.09 -13.10 -34.20
C THR A 187 9.66 -13.36 -34.68
N PRO A 188 9.43 -14.19 -35.71
CA PRO A 188 8.11 -14.41 -36.31
C PRO A 188 7.03 -14.94 -35.35
N THR A 189 7.45 -15.57 -34.24
CA THR A 189 6.56 -16.09 -33.20
C THR A 189 6.27 -15.09 -32.08
N ALA A 190 6.72 -13.84 -32.20
CA ALA A 190 6.52 -12.82 -31.18
C ALA A 190 5.04 -12.46 -31.01
N ARG A 191 4.63 -12.44 -29.75
CA ARG A 191 3.28 -12.17 -29.27
C ARG A 191 3.18 -10.75 -28.73
N LEU A 192 2.07 -10.09 -29.05
CA LEU A 192 1.67 -8.83 -28.45
C LEU A 192 0.86 -9.10 -27.18
N VAL A 193 1.39 -8.68 -26.03
CA VAL A 193 0.67 -8.56 -24.76
C VAL A 193 0.33 -7.07 -24.58
N GLN A 194 -0.83 -6.64 -25.08
CA GLN A 194 -1.22 -5.23 -25.00
C GLN A 194 -2.00 -4.98 -23.71
N THR A 195 -1.57 -3.99 -22.93
CA THR A 195 -2.18 -3.64 -21.65
C THR A 195 -3.05 -2.38 -21.75
N GLU A 196 -4.13 -2.35 -20.97
CA GLU A 196 -4.93 -1.17 -20.65
C GLU A 196 -5.51 -1.22 -19.24
N ASP A 197 -5.72 -0.06 -18.60
CA ASP A 197 -6.55 0.05 -17.39
C ASP A 197 -8.02 -0.18 -17.76
N MET A 198 -8.59 -1.27 -17.24
CA MET A 198 -9.96 -1.65 -17.50
C MET A 198 -10.85 -1.30 -16.31
N GLY A 199 -11.51 -0.15 -16.42
CA GLY A 199 -12.57 0.31 -15.54
C GLY A 199 -13.97 0.17 -16.14
N LYS A 200 -14.98 0.58 -15.37
CA LYS A 200 -16.35 0.79 -15.83
C LYS A 200 -16.91 2.05 -15.20
N THR A 201 -17.56 2.86 -16.01
CA THR A 201 -18.22 4.09 -15.55
C THR A 201 -19.69 3.80 -15.32
N HIS A 202 -20.13 4.03 -14.09
CA HIS A 202 -21.50 3.96 -13.65
C HIS A 202 -22.05 5.38 -13.48
N SER A 203 -23.37 5.54 -13.41
CA SER A 203 -23.94 6.85 -13.15
C SER A 203 -25.35 6.79 -12.60
N THR A 204 -25.83 7.94 -12.14
CA THR A 204 -27.26 8.23 -12.07
C THR A 204 -27.91 8.29 -13.45
N SER A 205 -29.25 8.26 -13.51
CA SER A 205 -29.98 8.16 -14.77
C SER A 205 -29.81 9.37 -15.69
N SER A 206 -29.61 10.56 -15.13
CA SER A 206 -29.41 11.79 -15.92
C SER A 206 -28.06 11.84 -16.64
N LEU A 207 -27.07 11.06 -16.17
CA LEU A 207 -25.71 10.98 -16.71
C LEU A 207 -25.45 9.69 -17.49
N ALA A 208 -26.48 8.87 -17.74
CA ALA A 208 -26.34 7.60 -18.45
C ALA A 208 -25.63 7.76 -19.82
N TYR A 209 -25.92 8.84 -20.56
CA TYR A 209 -25.26 9.12 -21.84
C TYR A 209 -23.73 9.31 -21.71
N GLN A 210 -23.27 9.96 -20.62
CA GLN A 210 -21.85 10.19 -20.39
C GLN A 210 -21.19 8.89 -19.96
N ALA A 211 -21.82 8.14 -19.06
CA ALA A 211 -21.32 6.82 -18.66
C ALA A 211 -21.23 5.86 -19.85
N GLU A 212 -22.23 5.85 -20.75
CA GLU A 212 -22.21 5.08 -21.98
C GLU A 212 -21.05 5.50 -22.90
N PHE A 213 -20.82 6.81 -23.09
CA PHE A 213 -19.68 7.29 -23.86
C PHE A 213 -18.34 6.83 -23.28
N GLU A 214 -18.14 6.97 -21.96
CA GLU A 214 -16.91 6.51 -21.30
C GLU A 214 -16.71 4.99 -21.41
N ASN A 215 -17.80 4.22 -21.32
CA ASN A 215 -17.78 2.77 -21.46
C ASN A 215 -17.53 2.29 -22.89
N GLU A 216 -17.74 3.13 -23.91
CA GLU A 216 -17.27 2.89 -25.28
C GLU A 216 -15.81 3.32 -25.43
N ARG A 217 -15.44 4.48 -24.86
CA ARG A 217 -14.07 5.01 -24.94
C ARG A 217 -13.04 4.07 -24.34
N ARG A 218 -13.33 3.38 -23.23
CA ARG A 218 -12.40 2.41 -22.61
C ARG A 218 -11.97 1.26 -23.54
N TRP A 219 -12.73 0.97 -24.60
CA TRP A 219 -12.39 -0.09 -25.56
C TRP A 219 -11.54 0.39 -26.73
N VAL A 220 -11.35 1.70 -26.89
CA VAL A 220 -10.85 2.30 -28.14
C VAL A 220 -9.47 1.78 -28.55
N THR A 221 -8.56 1.55 -27.58
CA THR A 221 -7.23 0.97 -27.84
C THR A 221 -7.34 -0.40 -28.49
N PHE A 222 -8.09 -1.32 -27.87
CA PHE A 222 -8.26 -2.67 -28.39
C PHE A 222 -9.08 -2.69 -29.68
N ASP A 223 -10.10 -1.84 -29.80
CA ASP A 223 -10.92 -1.76 -31.00
C ASP A 223 -10.13 -1.26 -32.21
N LEU A 224 -9.26 -0.25 -32.04
CA LEU A 224 -8.35 0.21 -33.09
C LEU A 224 -7.35 -0.88 -33.46
N LEU A 225 -6.64 -1.47 -32.49
CA LEU A 225 -5.67 -2.53 -32.76
C LEU A 225 -6.30 -3.77 -33.42
N CYS A 226 -7.55 -4.12 -33.06
CA CYS A 226 -8.29 -5.21 -33.71
C CYS A 226 -8.91 -4.81 -35.07
N GLY A 227 -8.73 -3.57 -35.53
CA GLY A 227 -9.29 -3.06 -36.78
C GLY A 227 -10.81 -2.96 -36.79
N ARG A 228 -11.46 -2.77 -35.64
CA ARG A 228 -12.93 -2.69 -35.49
C ARG A 228 -13.52 -1.30 -35.74
N VAL A 229 -12.71 -0.25 -35.60
CA VAL A 229 -13.09 1.14 -35.88
C VAL A 229 -12.95 1.41 -37.39
N GLN A 230 -13.95 1.02 -38.18
CA GLN A 230 -13.87 1.04 -39.66
C GLN A 230 -14.75 2.09 -40.33
N ASP A 231 -15.91 2.37 -39.75
CA ASP A 231 -16.95 3.25 -40.32
C ASP A 231 -17.92 3.74 -39.24
N ASP A 232 -18.95 4.46 -39.66
CA ASP A 232 -19.97 5.09 -38.82
C ASP A 232 -20.83 4.13 -38.00
N ARG A 233 -20.72 2.81 -38.23
CA ARG A 233 -21.35 1.80 -37.37
C ARG A 233 -20.63 1.66 -36.03
N HIS A 234 -19.35 2.03 -35.95
CA HIS A 234 -18.61 2.03 -34.69
C HIS A 234 -18.93 3.29 -33.87
N ARG A 235 -19.30 3.12 -32.59
CA ARG A 235 -19.77 4.22 -31.73
C ARG A 235 -18.77 5.36 -31.55
N MET A 236 -17.47 5.05 -31.58
CA MET A 236 -16.40 6.05 -31.50
C MET A 236 -16.06 6.74 -32.83
N TRP A 237 -16.52 6.24 -33.98
CA TRP A 237 -16.13 6.77 -35.30
C TRP A 237 -16.48 8.24 -35.48
N GLY A 238 -17.75 8.58 -35.28
CA GLY A 238 -18.22 9.96 -35.44
C GLY A 238 -17.54 10.93 -34.48
N HIS A 239 -17.25 10.49 -33.25
CA HIS A 239 -16.53 11.30 -32.26
C HIS A 239 -15.08 11.57 -32.69
N LEU A 240 -14.35 10.54 -33.13
CA LEU A 240 -12.95 10.69 -33.58
C LEU A 240 -12.85 11.65 -34.79
N LEU A 241 -13.78 11.57 -35.74
CA LEU A 241 -13.86 12.53 -36.85
C LEU A 241 -14.21 13.94 -36.38
N TRP A 242 -15.16 14.06 -35.44
CA TRP A 242 -15.57 15.36 -34.89
C TRP A 242 -14.44 16.07 -34.14
N VAL A 243 -13.58 15.32 -33.43
CA VAL A 243 -12.37 15.84 -32.78
C VAL A 243 -11.33 16.34 -33.80
N GLY A 244 -11.47 15.96 -35.08
CA GLY A 244 -10.61 16.45 -36.17
C GLY A 244 -9.60 15.43 -36.68
N ILE A 245 -9.75 14.14 -36.34
CA ILE A 245 -8.91 13.09 -36.91
C ILE A 245 -9.33 12.81 -38.36
N PRO A 246 -8.40 12.87 -39.34
CA PRO A 246 -8.70 12.51 -40.71
C PRO A 246 -9.12 11.04 -40.83
N GLU A 247 -10.12 10.77 -41.68
CA GLU A 247 -10.61 9.41 -41.93
C GLU A 247 -9.49 8.45 -42.37
N ALA A 248 -8.52 8.92 -43.16
CA ALA A 248 -7.38 8.12 -43.62
C ALA A 248 -6.52 7.59 -42.45
N GLU A 249 -6.43 8.35 -41.36
CA GLU A 249 -5.68 7.92 -40.17
C GLU A 249 -6.42 6.84 -39.38
N LEU A 250 -7.75 6.88 -39.34
CA LEU A 250 -8.55 5.81 -38.73
C LEU A 250 -8.51 4.54 -39.58
N ARG A 251 -8.59 4.69 -40.91
CA ARG A 251 -8.51 3.58 -41.87
C ARG A 251 -7.18 2.84 -41.80
N PHE A 252 -6.08 3.51 -41.43
CA PHE A 252 -4.80 2.85 -41.18
C PHE A 252 -4.96 1.62 -40.26
N PHE A 253 -5.70 1.73 -39.16
CA PHE A 253 -5.85 0.62 -38.20
C PHE A 253 -6.71 -0.53 -38.75
N ALA A 254 -7.74 -0.21 -39.54
CA ALA A 254 -8.55 -1.22 -40.22
C ALA A 254 -7.76 -1.97 -41.30
N GLU A 255 -6.87 -1.28 -42.00
CA GLU A 255 -5.99 -1.84 -43.05
C GLU A 255 -4.77 -2.55 -42.47
N ASN A 256 -4.38 -2.22 -41.24
CA ASN A 256 -3.18 -2.70 -40.57
C ASN A 256 -3.50 -3.29 -39.18
N PRO A 257 -4.44 -4.25 -39.06
CA PRO A 257 -4.83 -4.78 -37.76
C PRO A 257 -3.64 -5.47 -37.07
N CYS A 258 -3.51 -5.22 -35.77
CA CYS A 258 -2.53 -5.82 -34.88
C CYS A 258 -3.24 -6.28 -33.60
N PRO A 259 -4.16 -7.26 -33.67
CA PRO A 259 -4.86 -7.73 -32.50
C PRO A 259 -3.85 -8.30 -31.48
N PRO A 260 -4.06 -8.05 -30.17
CA PRO A 260 -3.22 -8.65 -29.14
C PRO A 260 -3.30 -10.17 -29.17
N ASP A 261 -2.17 -10.84 -28.96
CA ASP A 261 -2.15 -12.29 -28.73
C ASP A 261 -2.63 -12.61 -27.30
N VAL A 262 -2.43 -11.68 -26.37
CA VAL A 262 -3.01 -11.67 -25.02
C VAL A 262 -3.52 -10.26 -24.71
N LEU A 263 -4.77 -10.15 -24.29
CA LEU A 263 -5.34 -8.92 -23.73
C LEU A 263 -4.87 -8.76 -22.29
N GLY A 264 -4.02 -7.76 -22.05
CA GLY A 264 -3.58 -7.36 -20.73
C GLY A 264 -4.57 -6.40 -20.08
N ILE A 265 -5.06 -6.77 -18.91
CA ILE A 265 -6.02 -5.98 -18.13
C ILE A 265 -5.34 -5.51 -16.86
N ASN A 266 -5.06 -4.22 -16.78
CA ASN A 266 -4.67 -3.57 -15.53
C ASN A 266 -5.96 -3.22 -14.78
N HIS A 267 -6.04 -3.54 -13.50
CA HIS A 267 -7.25 -3.26 -12.73
C HIS A 267 -6.92 -2.96 -11.27
N TYR A 268 -7.45 -1.82 -10.83
CA TYR A 268 -7.31 -1.29 -9.48
C TYR A 268 -8.68 -1.19 -8.82
N ILE A 269 -8.68 -1.17 -7.49
CA ILE A 269 -9.91 -1.06 -6.68
C ILE A 269 -10.75 0.19 -7.01
N THR A 270 -10.11 1.21 -7.56
CA THR A 270 -10.66 2.51 -7.94
C THR A 270 -10.87 2.68 -9.45
N SER A 271 -10.55 1.66 -10.29
CA SER A 271 -10.71 1.73 -11.76
C SER A 271 -12.18 1.92 -12.17
N GLU A 272 -13.15 1.47 -11.38
CA GLU A 272 -14.56 1.75 -11.63
C GLU A 272 -14.99 3.11 -11.06
N ARG A 273 -15.66 3.91 -11.89
CA ARG A 273 -16.05 5.30 -11.60
C ARG A 273 -17.56 5.44 -11.48
N PHE A 274 -18.04 6.46 -10.78
CA PHE A 274 -19.45 6.79 -10.64
C PHE A 274 -19.69 8.28 -10.88
N LEU A 275 -20.57 8.59 -11.84
CA LEU A 275 -20.95 9.96 -12.19
C LEU A 275 -22.28 10.34 -11.54
N ASP A 276 -22.31 11.48 -10.84
CA ASP A 276 -23.50 11.96 -10.12
C ASP A 276 -23.72 13.46 -10.33
N GLU A 277 -24.91 13.84 -10.78
CA GLU A 277 -25.31 15.23 -11.02
C GLU A 277 -25.50 16.01 -9.71
N ARG A 278 -25.63 15.32 -8.57
CA ARG A 278 -25.86 15.91 -7.25
C ARG A 278 -24.55 16.35 -6.60
N ILE A 279 -23.82 17.23 -7.29
CA ILE A 279 -22.46 17.66 -6.93
C ILE A 279 -22.31 18.17 -5.49
N HIS A 280 -23.36 18.75 -4.89
CA HIS A 280 -23.36 19.22 -3.50
C HIS A 280 -23.15 18.12 -2.45
N ARG A 281 -23.24 16.84 -2.84
CA ARG A 281 -22.97 15.68 -1.98
C ARG A 281 -21.50 15.28 -1.94
N TYR A 282 -20.67 15.91 -2.77
CA TYR A 282 -19.29 15.54 -3.00
C TYR A 282 -18.37 16.76 -2.84
N PRO A 283 -17.11 16.58 -2.42
CA PRO A 283 -16.12 17.65 -2.36
C PRO A 283 -15.91 18.32 -3.72
N SER A 284 -15.58 19.62 -3.73
CA SER A 284 -15.42 20.41 -4.96
C SER A 284 -14.35 19.88 -5.92
N HIS A 285 -13.29 19.25 -5.41
CA HIS A 285 -12.23 18.67 -6.25
C HIS A 285 -12.70 17.47 -7.10
N THR A 286 -13.87 16.90 -6.81
CA THR A 286 -14.47 15.81 -7.58
C THR A 286 -15.37 16.31 -8.72
N HIS A 287 -15.63 17.61 -8.81
CA HIS A 287 -16.60 18.18 -9.75
C HIS A 287 -15.97 18.36 -11.14
N GLY A 288 -16.61 17.79 -12.16
CA GLY A 288 -16.29 17.98 -13.57
C GLY A 288 -17.43 18.63 -14.35
N ASP A 289 -17.15 18.93 -15.62
CA ASP A 289 -18.08 19.51 -16.59
C ASP A 289 -17.74 18.96 -17.98
N ASN A 290 -18.74 18.48 -18.73
CA ASN A 290 -18.57 18.00 -20.11
C ASN A 290 -19.22 18.94 -21.15
N GLY A 291 -19.51 20.18 -20.77
CA GLY A 291 -20.21 21.19 -21.58
C GLY A 291 -21.73 20.99 -21.65
N ARG A 292 -22.25 19.83 -21.24
CA ARG A 292 -23.69 19.53 -21.19
C ARG A 292 -24.21 19.47 -19.77
N HIS A 293 -23.49 18.81 -18.86
CA HIS A 293 -23.81 18.65 -17.45
C HIS A 293 -22.57 18.89 -16.59
N ARG A 294 -22.81 19.44 -15.41
CA ARG A 294 -21.87 19.40 -14.29
C ARG A 294 -22.17 18.20 -13.42
N TYR A 295 -21.14 17.47 -13.01
CA TYR A 295 -21.29 16.24 -12.22
C TYR A 295 -20.07 15.99 -11.34
N ALA A 296 -20.22 15.17 -10.32
CA ALA A 296 -19.11 14.62 -9.55
C ALA A 296 -18.65 13.32 -10.22
N ASP A 297 -17.34 13.14 -10.33
CA ASP A 297 -16.69 11.89 -10.74
C ASP A 297 -15.93 11.33 -9.53
N VAL A 298 -16.39 10.20 -9.01
CA VAL A 298 -15.82 9.55 -7.82
C VAL A 298 -15.65 8.05 -8.02
N GLU A 299 -14.87 7.42 -7.15
CA GLU A 299 -14.65 5.98 -7.16
C GLU A 299 -15.96 5.26 -6.86
N ALA A 300 -16.39 4.35 -7.75
CA ALA A 300 -17.63 3.59 -7.60
C ALA A 300 -17.69 2.84 -6.25
N VAL A 301 -16.56 2.26 -5.82
CA VAL A 301 -16.44 1.54 -4.54
C VAL A 301 -16.79 2.40 -3.32
N ARG A 302 -16.57 3.73 -3.40
CA ARG A 302 -16.78 4.70 -2.31
C ARG A 302 -18.19 5.29 -2.27
N VAL A 303 -19.05 5.00 -3.25
CA VAL A 303 -20.39 5.61 -3.35
C VAL A 303 -21.52 4.64 -3.70
N MET A 304 -21.29 3.65 -4.56
CA MET A 304 -22.35 2.77 -5.04
C MET A 304 -22.84 1.86 -3.92
N GLN A 305 -24.16 1.82 -3.67
CA GLN A 305 -24.75 1.01 -2.59
C GLN A 305 -24.55 -0.49 -2.83
N GLU A 306 -24.70 -0.94 -4.07
CA GLU A 306 -24.59 -2.34 -4.48
C GLU A 306 -23.13 -2.82 -4.59
N GLY A 307 -22.18 -1.88 -4.59
CA GLY A 307 -20.80 -2.12 -4.96
C GLY A 307 -20.57 -2.03 -6.48
N PRO A 308 -19.30 -1.94 -6.91
CA PRO A 308 -18.93 -1.89 -8.33
C PRO A 308 -19.17 -3.26 -9.01
N ALA A 309 -19.08 -3.31 -10.34
CA ALA A 309 -19.34 -4.54 -11.11
C ALA A 309 -18.35 -5.66 -10.76
N GLY A 310 -17.08 -5.30 -10.60
CA GLY A 310 -15.99 -6.19 -10.20
C GLY A 310 -15.29 -6.89 -11.35
N VAL A 311 -14.08 -7.39 -11.05
CA VAL A 311 -13.13 -7.98 -12.00
C VAL A 311 -13.76 -9.07 -12.88
N ALA A 312 -14.50 -10.04 -12.31
CA ALA A 312 -15.03 -11.15 -13.10
C ALA A 312 -15.99 -10.67 -14.20
N ALA A 313 -16.84 -9.68 -13.90
CA ALA A 313 -17.75 -9.11 -14.88
C ALA A 313 -17.00 -8.40 -16.01
N LEU A 314 -15.96 -7.64 -15.69
CA LEU A 314 -15.13 -6.95 -16.68
C LEU A 314 -14.37 -7.94 -17.57
N LEU A 315 -13.84 -9.02 -16.99
CA LEU A 315 -13.19 -10.09 -17.76
C LEU A 315 -14.17 -10.80 -18.71
N MET A 316 -15.41 -11.01 -18.27
CA MET A 316 -16.46 -11.58 -19.14
C MET A 316 -16.83 -10.63 -20.27
N GLU A 317 -17.00 -9.33 -20.01
CA GLU A 317 -17.23 -8.33 -21.06
C GLU A 317 -16.08 -8.30 -22.08
N THR A 318 -14.83 -8.35 -21.62
CA THR A 318 -13.66 -8.45 -22.50
C THR A 318 -13.69 -9.74 -23.33
N SER A 319 -13.99 -10.88 -22.71
CA SER A 319 -14.06 -12.17 -23.37
C SER A 319 -15.18 -12.22 -24.41
N GLU A 320 -16.36 -11.69 -24.10
CA GLU A 320 -17.50 -11.63 -25.01
C GLU A 320 -17.21 -10.69 -26.20
N ARG A 321 -16.51 -9.57 -25.96
CA ARG A 321 -16.19 -8.62 -27.02
C ARG A 321 -15.15 -9.16 -27.99
N TYR A 322 -14.07 -9.77 -27.50
CA TYR A 322 -12.89 -10.10 -28.31
C TYR A 322 -12.66 -11.59 -28.53
N GLY A 323 -13.02 -12.46 -27.59
CA GLY A 323 -12.76 -13.91 -27.67
C GLY A 323 -11.27 -14.28 -27.70
N LEU A 324 -10.40 -13.41 -27.18
CA LEU A 324 -8.95 -13.59 -27.12
C LEU A 324 -8.50 -13.99 -25.70
N PRO A 325 -7.30 -14.60 -25.54
CA PRO A 325 -6.74 -14.87 -24.22
C PRO A 325 -6.56 -13.59 -23.40
N ILE A 326 -6.81 -13.67 -22.09
CA ILE A 326 -6.75 -12.52 -21.18
C ILE A 326 -5.71 -12.80 -20.09
N ALA A 327 -4.96 -11.79 -19.69
CA ALA A 327 -4.18 -11.79 -18.46
C ALA A 327 -4.48 -10.52 -17.67
N ILE A 328 -4.63 -10.63 -16.36
CA ILE A 328 -4.66 -9.45 -15.50
C ILE A 328 -3.21 -9.02 -15.33
N THR A 329 -2.79 -7.95 -16.01
CA THR A 329 -1.39 -7.58 -16.16
C THR A 329 -0.86 -6.70 -15.04
N GLU A 330 -1.74 -6.09 -14.25
CA GLU A 330 -1.44 -5.38 -13.00
C GLU A 330 -2.61 -5.52 -12.01
N ALA A 331 -2.28 -5.86 -10.77
CA ALA A 331 -3.20 -5.85 -9.64
C ALA A 331 -2.44 -5.39 -8.38
N HIS A 332 -2.69 -4.16 -7.95
CA HIS A 332 -2.09 -3.56 -6.75
C HIS A 332 -3.14 -2.87 -5.88
N LEU A 333 -2.78 -2.70 -4.62
CA LEU A 333 -3.51 -1.86 -3.68
C LEU A 333 -2.51 -1.17 -2.75
N GLY A 334 -2.37 0.15 -2.89
CA GLY A 334 -1.65 0.98 -1.92
C GLY A 334 -2.41 1.01 -0.59
N CYS A 335 -2.11 0.06 0.31
CA CYS A 335 -2.79 -0.11 1.58
C CYS A 335 -1.97 -1.00 2.54
N THR A 336 -2.55 -1.35 3.69
CA THR A 336 -1.95 -2.22 4.70
C THR A 336 -1.75 -3.65 4.17
N ARG A 337 -0.84 -4.41 4.83
CA ARG A 337 -0.44 -5.78 4.42
C ARG A 337 -1.59 -6.73 4.18
N GLU A 338 -2.56 -6.79 5.10
CA GLU A 338 -3.72 -7.65 4.97
C GLU A 338 -4.65 -7.24 3.84
N GLU A 339 -4.81 -5.94 3.57
CA GLU A 339 -5.64 -5.48 2.47
C GLU A 339 -4.96 -5.75 1.13
N GLN A 340 -3.62 -5.63 1.04
CA GLN A 340 -2.84 -6.08 -0.12
C GLN A 340 -3.04 -7.58 -0.40
N MET A 341 -2.92 -8.43 0.62
CA MET A 341 -3.16 -9.87 0.51
C MET A 341 -4.59 -10.17 0.07
N ARG A 342 -5.58 -9.52 0.69
CA ARG A 342 -7.01 -9.69 0.36
C ARG A 342 -7.31 -9.25 -1.07
N TRP A 343 -6.67 -8.19 -1.56
CA TRP A 343 -6.89 -7.67 -2.91
C TRP A 343 -6.38 -8.65 -3.96
N LEU A 344 -5.12 -9.09 -3.86
CA LEU A 344 -4.55 -10.07 -4.77
C LEU A 344 -5.40 -11.35 -4.80
N LEU A 345 -5.85 -11.82 -3.63
CA LEU A 345 -6.69 -13.00 -3.52
C LEU A 345 -8.09 -12.81 -4.10
N ASP A 346 -8.70 -11.64 -3.92
CA ASP A 346 -9.98 -11.33 -4.53
C ASP A 346 -9.85 -11.30 -6.06
N VAL A 347 -8.83 -10.63 -6.61
CA VAL A 347 -8.54 -10.63 -8.05
C VAL A 347 -8.32 -12.05 -8.56
N TRP A 348 -7.55 -12.87 -7.84
CA TRP A 348 -7.31 -14.28 -8.17
C TRP A 348 -8.60 -15.12 -8.21
N LYS A 349 -9.48 -14.95 -7.21
CA LYS A 349 -10.78 -15.64 -7.15
C LYS A 349 -11.72 -15.19 -8.28
N GLU A 350 -11.74 -13.90 -8.59
CA GLU A 350 -12.58 -13.34 -9.66
C GLU A 350 -12.07 -13.78 -11.04
N ALA A 351 -10.75 -13.91 -11.22
CA ALA A 351 -10.16 -14.53 -12.41
C ALA A 351 -10.63 -15.98 -12.58
N HIS A 352 -10.61 -16.80 -11.51
CA HIS A 352 -11.18 -18.15 -11.54
C HIS A 352 -12.68 -18.15 -11.85
N THR A 353 -13.44 -17.24 -11.25
CA THR A 353 -14.88 -17.08 -11.53
C THR A 353 -15.15 -16.82 -13.01
N ALA A 354 -14.37 -15.93 -13.64
CA ALA A 354 -14.48 -15.65 -15.07
C ALA A 354 -14.09 -16.88 -15.92
N ARG A 355 -13.07 -17.64 -15.53
CA ARG A 355 -12.69 -18.89 -16.22
C ARG A 355 -13.77 -19.95 -16.16
N ASP A 356 -14.38 -20.12 -15.00
CA ASP A 356 -15.49 -21.06 -14.79
C ASP A 356 -16.72 -20.65 -15.61
N ALA A 357 -16.89 -19.34 -15.86
CA ALA A 357 -17.91 -18.77 -16.74
C ALA A 357 -17.53 -18.80 -18.25
N GLY A 358 -16.32 -19.25 -18.61
CA GLY A 358 -15.91 -19.50 -19.99
C GLY A 358 -14.85 -18.55 -20.56
N ALA A 359 -14.42 -17.52 -19.83
CA ALA A 359 -13.34 -16.64 -20.28
C ALA A 359 -11.97 -17.35 -20.28
N ASP A 360 -11.12 -17.02 -21.24
CA ASP A 360 -9.77 -17.61 -21.35
C ASP A 360 -8.72 -16.80 -20.55
N VAL A 361 -8.86 -16.77 -19.22
CA VAL A 361 -7.95 -16.02 -18.34
C VAL A 361 -6.71 -16.86 -17.99
N ARG A 362 -5.53 -16.41 -18.43
CA ARG A 362 -4.27 -17.16 -18.35
C ARG A 362 -3.43 -16.84 -17.12
N ALA A 363 -3.47 -15.61 -16.64
CA ALA A 363 -2.61 -15.17 -15.54
C ALA A 363 -3.18 -13.99 -14.74
N VAL A 364 -2.63 -13.84 -13.53
CA VAL A 364 -2.74 -12.64 -12.69
C VAL A 364 -1.33 -12.19 -12.34
N THR A 365 -1.02 -10.93 -12.61
CA THR A 365 0.26 -10.32 -12.25
C THR A 365 0.15 -9.66 -10.88
N VAL A 366 1.00 -10.05 -9.94
CA VAL A 366 1.20 -9.26 -8.72
C VAL A 366 2.01 -8.02 -9.10
N TRP A 367 1.37 -6.85 -8.99
CA TRP A 367 2.02 -5.57 -9.20
C TRP A 367 1.91 -4.75 -7.90
N SER A 368 2.91 -3.96 -7.51
CA SER A 368 4.30 -4.09 -7.94
C SER A 368 5.10 -4.93 -6.94
N LEU A 369 6.13 -5.62 -7.43
CA LEU A 369 7.00 -6.47 -6.61
C LEU A 369 7.80 -5.65 -5.58
N PHE A 370 8.25 -4.44 -5.93
CA PHE A 370 9.08 -3.60 -5.06
C PHE A 370 8.37 -2.34 -4.54
N GLY A 371 7.06 -2.25 -4.72
CA GLY A 371 6.29 -1.06 -4.40
C GLY A 371 6.43 0.02 -5.47
N ALA A 372 5.93 1.21 -5.17
CA ALA A 372 5.92 2.33 -6.10
C ALA A 372 6.08 3.65 -5.35
N TYR A 373 6.66 4.65 -6.02
CA TYR A 373 6.90 5.96 -5.43
C TYR A 373 6.04 7.04 -6.10
N ASP A 374 5.46 7.93 -5.31
CA ASP A 374 4.85 9.20 -5.71
C ASP A 374 3.63 9.12 -6.65
N TRP A 375 3.00 7.94 -6.76
CA TRP A 375 1.76 7.77 -7.53
C TRP A 375 0.54 8.50 -6.93
N ASP A 376 0.58 8.81 -5.63
CA ASP A 376 -0.39 9.69 -4.98
C ASP A 376 -0.39 11.11 -5.59
N THR A 377 0.69 11.48 -6.27
CA THR A 377 0.79 12.72 -7.05
C THR A 377 0.68 12.51 -8.57
N LEU A 378 0.34 11.30 -9.01
CA LEU A 378 0.43 10.88 -10.42
C LEU A 378 1.83 11.10 -11.01
N LEU A 379 2.88 10.89 -10.21
CA LEU A 379 4.28 11.09 -10.63
C LEU A 379 4.58 12.52 -11.11
N THR A 380 3.82 13.51 -10.63
CA THR A 380 4.03 14.92 -11.01
C THR A 380 5.02 15.63 -10.09
N GLU A 381 5.23 15.11 -8.88
CA GLU A 381 6.12 15.69 -7.88
C GLU A 381 6.91 14.59 -7.15
N PRO A 382 8.25 14.67 -7.05
CA PRO A 382 9.04 13.70 -6.29
C PRO A 382 8.96 13.99 -4.79
N ARG A 383 7.91 13.52 -4.11
CA ARG A 383 7.74 13.69 -2.65
C ARG A 383 8.44 12.61 -1.84
N GLY A 384 8.81 11.49 -2.46
CA GLY A 384 9.34 10.31 -1.77
C GLY A 384 8.27 9.50 -1.04
N SER A 385 6.99 9.67 -1.40
CA SER A 385 5.87 8.89 -0.88
C SER A 385 6.00 7.45 -1.37
N TYR A 386 6.21 6.50 -0.46
CA TYR A 386 6.47 5.10 -0.82
C TYR A 386 5.30 4.18 -0.43
N GLU A 387 4.75 3.51 -1.43
CA GLU A 387 3.80 2.42 -1.25
C GLU A 387 4.53 1.08 -1.37
N SER A 388 4.51 0.27 -0.31
CA SER A 388 5.27 -0.98 -0.27
C SER A 388 4.63 -2.09 -1.10
N GLY A 389 5.46 -2.89 -1.78
CA GLY A 389 5.02 -4.04 -2.58
C GLY A 389 5.18 -5.39 -1.88
N VAL A 390 5.45 -6.42 -2.70
CA VAL A 390 5.81 -7.77 -2.21
C VAL A 390 7.10 -7.74 -1.38
N PHE A 391 8.01 -6.85 -1.74
CA PHE A 391 9.19 -6.49 -0.96
C PHE A 391 9.10 -5.02 -0.53
N ASP A 392 9.42 -4.75 0.73
CA ASP A 392 9.55 -3.42 1.30
C ASP A 392 10.99 -2.92 1.15
N LEU A 393 11.17 -1.77 0.50
CA LEU A 393 12.48 -1.19 0.20
C LEU A 393 13.08 -0.37 1.35
N ARG A 394 12.42 -0.31 2.50
CA ARG A 394 12.94 0.42 3.67
C ARG A 394 13.98 -0.37 4.47
N GLY A 395 14.30 -1.61 4.12
CA GLY A 395 15.41 -2.36 4.75
C GLY A 395 16.78 -1.74 4.46
N LEU A 396 17.66 -1.70 5.46
CA LEU A 396 19.03 -1.17 5.30
C LEU A 396 19.98 -2.17 4.63
N GLU A 397 19.71 -3.48 4.78
CA GLU A 397 20.48 -4.56 4.12
C GLU A 397 19.89 -4.96 2.75
N GLY A 398 18.83 -4.28 2.30
CA GLY A 398 18.14 -4.57 1.03
C GLY A 398 16.62 -4.75 1.19
N PRO A 399 15.93 -5.16 0.10
CA PRO A 399 14.48 -5.38 0.13
C PRO A 399 14.07 -6.47 1.13
N ARG A 400 13.07 -6.19 1.95
CA ARG A 400 12.51 -7.13 2.93
C ARG A 400 11.21 -7.72 2.45
N GLU A 401 11.06 -9.04 2.45
CA GLU A 401 9.80 -9.69 2.08
C GLU A 401 8.66 -9.27 3.04
N THR A 402 7.49 -9.00 2.47
CA THR A 402 6.26 -8.69 3.21
C THR A 402 5.34 -9.91 3.29
N ALA A 403 4.27 -9.82 4.07
CA ALA A 403 3.25 -10.88 4.15
C ALA A 403 2.70 -11.30 2.77
N LEU A 404 2.70 -10.38 1.80
CA LEU A 404 2.26 -10.63 0.43
C LEU A 404 3.17 -11.63 -0.30
N GLY A 405 4.47 -11.68 0.02
CA GLY A 405 5.41 -12.66 -0.54
C GLY A 405 5.05 -14.10 -0.19
N GLY A 406 4.56 -14.32 1.04
CA GLY A 406 3.99 -15.60 1.45
C GLY A 406 2.82 -16.05 0.58
N VAL A 407 1.87 -15.14 0.33
CA VAL A 407 0.73 -15.38 -0.57
C VAL A 407 1.20 -15.68 -2.00
N CYS A 408 2.19 -14.92 -2.51
CA CYS A 408 2.75 -15.16 -3.84
C CYS A 408 3.37 -16.55 -3.96
N ARG A 409 4.15 -17.01 -2.96
CA ARG A 409 4.75 -18.36 -2.93
C ARG A 409 3.69 -19.46 -2.92
N GLU A 410 2.61 -19.27 -2.17
CA GLU A 410 1.49 -20.23 -2.15
C GLU A 410 0.80 -20.29 -3.52
N LEU A 411 0.45 -19.14 -4.11
CA LEU A 411 -0.19 -19.09 -5.43
C LEU A 411 0.71 -19.64 -6.55
N ALA A 412 1.98 -19.25 -6.60
CA ALA A 412 2.94 -19.70 -7.61
C ALA A 412 3.19 -21.22 -7.54
N SER A 413 3.07 -21.83 -6.36
CA SER A 413 3.17 -23.28 -6.17
C SER A 413 1.84 -24.02 -6.37
N GLY A 414 0.75 -23.32 -6.71
CA GLY A 414 -0.58 -23.90 -6.88
C GLY A 414 -1.28 -24.25 -5.56
N ARG A 415 -0.78 -23.77 -4.42
CA ARG A 415 -1.40 -23.93 -3.10
C ARG A 415 -2.42 -22.83 -2.85
N THR A 416 -3.44 -23.14 -2.07
CA THR A 416 -4.39 -22.14 -1.56
C THR A 416 -3.73 -21.32 -0.45
N PRO A 417 -3.74 -19.99 -0.53
CA PRO A 417 -3.13 -19.19 0.52
C PRO A 417 -3.80 -19.36 1.88
N SER A 418 -2.99 -19.39 2.94
CA SER A 418 -3.41 -19.92 4.25
C SER A 418 -3.40 -18.90 5.40
N HIS A 419 -2.88 -17.69 5.19
CA HIS A 419 -2.70 -16.71 6.26
C HIS A 419 -4.05 -16.31 6.92
N PRO A 420 -4.24 -16.42 8.25
CA PRO A 420 -5.57 -16.27 8.86
C PRO A 420 -6.30 -14.94 8.57
N VAL A 421 -5.57 -13.83 8.43
CA VAL A 421 -6.16 -12.50 8.15
C VAL A 421 -6.86 -12.36 6.78
N ILE A 422 -6.61 -13.27 5.83
CA ILE A 422 -7.31 -13.28 4.53
C ILE A 422 -8.72 -13.87 4.62
N SER A 423 -9.12 -14.37 5.80
CA SER A 423 -10.48 -14.89 6.07
C SER A 423 -11.51 -13.76 6.22
N THR A 424 -11.08 -12.55 6.55
CA THR A 424 -11.95 -11.36 6.56
C THR A 424 -12.01 -10.74 5.16
N PRO A 425 -13.18 -10.28 4.68
CA PRO A 425 -13.27 -9.53 3.44
C PRO A 425 -12.48 -8.22 3.49
N GLY A 426 -11.88 -7.84 2.36
CA GLY A 426 -11.22 -6.54 2.21
C GLY A 426 -12.20 -5.38 2.40
N TRP A 427 -11.67 -4.19 2.72
CA TRP A 427 -12.49 -3.02 3.06
C TRP A 427 -13.53 -2.69 1.98
N TRP A 428 -13.22 -2.91 0.69
CA TRP A 428 -14.14 -2.70 -0.44
C TRP A 428 -15.38 -3.61 -0.44
N ARG A 429 -15.39 -4.67 0.36
CA ARG A 429 -16.55 -5.55 0.56
C ARG A 429 -17.26 -5.30 1.89
N ARG A 430 -16.69 -4.50 2.79
CA ARG A 430 -17.25 -4.17 4.11
C ARG A 430 -18.17 -2.96 3.99
N SER A 431 -19.49 -3.18 3.99
CA SER A 431 -20.50 -2.10 4.00
C SER A 431 -21.01 -1.84 5.42
N PRO A 432 -21.23 -0.58 5.86
CA PRO A 432 -21.07 0.66 5.10
C PRO A 432 -19.64 1.22 5.08
N TRP A 433 -18.68 0.57 5.73
CA TRP A 433 -17.30 1.04 5.94
C TRP A 433 -16.54 1.50 4.68
N ARG A 434 -16.83 0.91 3.51
CA ARG A 434 -16.23 1.36 2.24
C ARG A 434 -16.73 2.72 1.74
N LEU A 435 -17.90 3.18 2.18
CA LEU A 435 -18.55 4.38 1.64
C LEU A 435 -17.96 5.63 2.28
N ASN A 436 -17.34 6.50 1.46
CA ASN A 436 -16.89 7.83 1.89
C ASN A 436 -17.95 8.90 1.61
N TYR A 437 -18.91 8.60 0.74
CA TYR A 437 -19.96 9.52 0.31
C TYR A 437 -21.35 8.93 0.60
N PRO A 438 -22.41 9.76 0.63
CA PRO A 438 -23.77 9.26 0.75
C PRO A 438 -24.08 8.23 -0.35
N ALA A 439 -24.60 7.07 0.06
CA ALA A 439 -24.84 5.95 -0.86
C ALA A 439 -25.70 6.37 -2.07
N ALA A 440 -25.24 6.04 -3.27
CA ALA A 440 -25.95 6.24 -4.53
C ALA A 440 -26.27 4.90 -5.20
N ARG A 441 -27.26 4.90 -6.10
CA ARG A 441 -27.63 3.73 -6.91
C ARG A 441 -27.37 4.04 -8.38
N ALA A 442 -26.82 3.07 -9.10
CA ALA A 442 -26.65 3.18 -10.54
C ALA A 442 -28.01 3.10 -11.28
N ALA A 443 -28.11 3.81 -12.40
CA ALA A 443 -29.29 3.83 -13.27
C ALA A 443 -29.62 2.45 -13.86
N SER A 444 -28.58 1.67 -14.17
CA SER A 444 -28.67 0.33 -14.75
C SER A 444 -27.68 -0.60 -14.05
N SER A 445 -28.06 -1.14 -12.89
CA SER A 445 -27.35 -2.30 -12.37
C SER A 445 -27.89 -3.55 -13.06
N THR A 446 -27.27 -3.96 -14.17
CA THR A 446 -27.54 -5.25 -14.83
C THR A 446 -26.85 -6.42 -14.12
N TYR A 447 -25.97 -6.13 -13.17
CA TYR A 447 -25.26 -7.13 -12.39
C TYR A 447 -26.06 -7.48 -11.15
N PRO A 448 -26.18 -8.78 -10.79
CA PRO A 448 -26.79 -9.16 -9.54
C PRO A 448 -26.06 -8.41 -8.42
N ALA A 449 -26.81 -7.75 -7.54
CA ALA A 449 -26.24 -7.15 -6.34
C ALA A 449 -25.39 -8.22 -5.68
N ARG A 450 -24.06 -7.98 -5.56
CA ARG A 450 -23.14 -8.94 -4.94
C ARG A 450 -23.76 -9.34 -3.62
N THR A 451 -24.08 -10.63 -3.50
CA THR A 451 -24.88 -11.17 -2.41
C THR A 451 -24.31 -10.62 -1.13
N ARG A 452 -25.13 -9.87 -0.38
CA ARG A 452 -24.77 -9.37 0.94
C ARG A 452 -24.27 -10.60 1.69
N MET A 453 -22.98 -10.65 2.01
CA MET A 453 -22.41 -11.73 2.84
C MET A 453 -23.39 -11.92 3.99
N PRO A 454 -23.92 -13.14 4.22
CA PRO A 454 -24.94 -13.34 5.23
C PRO A 454 -24.43 -12.73 6.53
N ARG A 455 -25.19 -11.79 7.12
CA ARG A 455 -24.99 -11.45 8.53
C ARG A 455 -25.26 -12.76 9.24
N SER A 456 -24.22 -13.40 9.75
CA SER A 456 -24.35 -14.63 10.52
C SER A 456 -25.42 -14.40 11.59
N PRO A 457 -26.59 -15.04 11.49
CA PRO A 457 -27.65 -14.86 12.46
C PRO A 457 -27.24 -15.66 13.69
N GLY A 458 -26.73 -15.00 14.73
CA GLY A 458 -26.69 -15.54 16.10
C GLY A 458 -26.12 -16.96 16.31
N GLY A 459 -25.20 -17.44 15.47
CA GLY A 459 -24.63 -18.79 15.58
C GLY A 459 -23.31 -18.96 14.83
N SER A 460 -22.24 -19.21 15.59
CA SER A 460 -20.93 -19.84 15.25
C SER A 460 -20.25 -19.63 13.88
N ALA A 461 -20.41 -18.49 13.21
CA ALA A 461 -19.46 -18.11 12.13
C ALA A 461 -18.18 -17.45 12.67
N ASP A 462 -18.24 -16.91 13.89
CA ASP A 462 -17.07 -16.42 14.65
C ASP A 462 -16.07 -17.54 14.99
N ALA A 463 -16.44 -18.81 14.80
CA ALA A 463 -15.62 -19.98 15.13
C ALA A 463 -14.56 -20.32 14.05
N LEU A 464 -14.58 -19.68 12.88
CA LEU A 464 -13.64 -19.97 11.77
C LEU A 464 -12.48 -18.96 11.65
N VAL A 465 -12.62 -17.75 12.19
CA VAL A 465 -11.57 -16.72 12.08
C VAL A 465 -10.70 -16.78 13.33
N ARG A 466 -9.48 -17.31 13.18
CA ARG A 466 -8.49 -17.28 14.25
C ARG A 466 -8.16 -15.81 14.57
N PRO A 467 -8.18 -15.39 15.85
CA PRO A 467 -7.90 -14.02 16.22
C PRO A 467 -6.41 -13.75 16.48
N LEU A 468 -6.03 -12.48 16.46
CA LEU A 468 -4.84 -11.97 17.15
C LEU A 468 -5.17 -11.86 18.65
N LEU A 469 -4.39 -12.49 19.53
CA LEU A 469 -4.56 -12.32 20.97
C LEU A 469 -3.70 -11.14 21.46
N ILE A 470 -4.31 -10.16 22.12
CA ILE A 470 -3.63 -8.99 22.68
C ILE A 470 -3.79 -9.03 24.20
N THR A 471 -2.69 -9.12 24.94
CA THR A 471 -2.72 -9.12 26.41
C THR A 471 -2.58 -7.69 26.95
N GLY A 472 -2.94 -7.47 28.22
CA GLY A 472 -2.79 -6.16 28.87
C GLY A 472 -3.96 -5.24 28.62
N GLY A 473 -5.17 -5.81 28.50
CA GLY A 473 -6.41 -5.04 28.38
C GLY A 473 -6.52 -3.96 29.46
N GLN A 474 -7.14 -2.83 29.10
CA GLN A 474 -7.17 -1.55 29.83
C GLN A 474 -5.86 -0.74 29.75
N GLY A 475 -4.83 -1.23 29.06
CA GLY A 475 -3.61 -0.49 28.76
C GLY A 475 -3.69 0.25 27.43
N LEU A 476 -3.09 1.44 27.37
CA LEU A 476 -3.07 2.32 26.18
C LEU A 476 -2.70 1.59 24.88
N LEU A 477 -1.65 0.78 24.92
CA LEU A 477 -1.16 0.09 23.73
C LEU A 477 -2.07 -1.06 23.28
N ALA A 478 -2.67 -1.79 24.23
CA ALA A 478 -3.64 -2.83 23.92
C ALA A 478 -4.88 -2.23 23.26
N ASP A 479 -5.39 -1.12 23.80
CA ASP A 479 -6.55 -0.42 23.27
C ASP A 479 -6.27 0.20 21.89
N ALA A 480 -5.10 0.80 21.69
CA ALA A 480 -4.67 1.33 20.40
C ALA A 480 -4.58 0.23 19.33
N LEU A 481 -3.96 -0.90 19.65
CA LEU A 481 -3.85 -2.02 18.72
C LEU A 481 -5.20 -2.66 18.42
N ALA A 482 -6.10 -2.75 19.40
CA ALA A 482 -7.46 -3.25 19.20
C ALA A 482 -8.26 -2.35 18.26
N ARG A 483 -8.18 -1.02 18.45
CA ARG A 483 -8.77 -0.02 17.54
C ARG A 483 -8.25 -0.18 16.11
N LEU A 484 -6.94 -0.29 15.95
CA LEU A 484 -6.31 -0.47 14.64
C LEU A 484 -6.68 -1.81 14.00
N CYS A 485 -6.81 -2.88 14.79
CA CYS A 485 -7.29 -4.17 14.30
C CYS A 485 -8.73 -4.06 13.77
N GLU A 486 -9.62 -3.34 14.45
CA GLU A 486 -10.99 -3.10 13.97
C GLU A 486 -11.00 -2.35 12.63
N GLU A 487 -10.25 -1.26 12.54
CA GLU A 487 -10.10 -0.46 11.32
C GLU A 487 -9.60 -1.32 10.14
N ARG A 488 -8.52 -2.06 10.38
CA ARG A 488 -7.85 -2.97 9.43
C ARG A 488 -8.62 -4.28 9.17
N GLY A 489 -9.72 -4.51 9.88
CA GLY A 489 -10.49 -5.75 9.76
C GLY A 489 -9.70 -7.01 10.17
N ILE A 490 -8.76 -6.87 11.09
CA ILE A 490 -8.02 -7.97 11.72
C ILE A 490 -8.84 -8.44 12.92
N ALA A 491 -9.30 -9.68 12.91
CA ALA A 491 -9.99 -10.24 14.07
C ALA A 491 -9.01 -10.30 15.25
N CYS A 492 -9.37 -9.67 16.37
CA CYS A 492 -8.57 -9.67 17.59
C CYS A 492 -9.40 -9.97 18.84
N ARG A 493 -8.71 -10.42 19.89
CA ARG A 493 -9.25 -10.62 21.24
C ARG A 493 -8.30 -9.98 22.24
N VAL A 494 -8.82 -9.04 23.03
CA VAL A 494 -8.07 -8.38 24.11
C VAL A 494 -8.38 -9.06 25.42
N THR A 495 -7.36 -9.40 26.21
CA THR A 495 -7.51 -10.00 27.53
C THR A 495 -6.89 -9.11 28.59
N ASP A 496 -7.62 -8.88 29.68
CA ASP A 496 -7.09 -8.24 30.88
C ASP A 496 -6.36 -9.26 31.78
N ARG A 497 -5.85 -8.77 32.90
CA ARG A 497 -5.10 -9.57 33.87
C ARG A 497 -5.98 -10.56 34.65
N GLU A 498 -7.26 -10.27 34.83
CA GLU A 498 -8.17 -11.18 35.55
C GLU A 498 -8.41 -12.45 34.74
N PHE A 499 -8.54 -12.30 33.41
CA PHE A 499 -8.67 -13.42 32.50
C PHE A 499 -7.32 -14.10 32.20
N LEU A 500 -6.28 -13.32 31.92
CA LEU A 500 -4.95 -13.82 31.55
C LEU A 500 -3.84 -13.12 32.34
N ASP A 501 -3.52 -13.66 33.52
CA ASP A 501 -2.27 -13.30 34.20
C ASP A 501 -1.10 -13.97 33.48
N ILE A 502 -0.32 -13.18 32.74
CA ILE A 502 0.85 -13.66 31.98
C ILE A 502 1.93 -14.30 32.86
N ALA A 503 1.91 -14.10 34.19
CA ALA A 503 2.82 -14.79 35.12
C ALA A 503 2.32 -16.17 35.57
N SER A 504 1.11 -16.57 35.17
CA SER A 504 0.50 -17.88 35.47
C SER A 504 0.54 -18.80 34.24
N PRO A 505 1.41 -19.83 34.23
CA PRO A 505 1.45 -20.77 33.12
C PRO A 505 0.10 -21.44 32.82
N ALA A 506 -0.68 -21.79 33.85
CA ALA A 506 -1.99 -22.40 33.67
C ALA A 506 -3.00 -21.47 32.97
N ALA A 507 -3.00 -20.18 33.32
CA ALA A 507 -3.86 -19.19 32.66
C ALA A 507 -3.45 -18.97 31.21
N ILE A 508 -2.15 -18.92 30.93
CA ILE A 508 -1.62 -18.81 29.56
C ILE A 508 -2.08 -20.00 28.70
N GLU A 509 -1.87 -21.22 29.18
CA GLU A 509 -2.28 -22.43 28.45
C GLU A 509 -3.79 -22.42 28.17
N ALA A 510 -4.62 -22.13 29.18
CA ALA A 510 -6.06 -22.06 29.04
C ALA A 510 -6.52 -21.00 28.03
N ALA A 511 -5.93 -19.79 28.06
CA ALA A 511 -6.29 -18.71 27.15
C ALA A 511 -5.89 -19.02 25.69
N LEU A 512 -4.70 -19.57 25.48
CA LEU A 512 -4.24 -19.96 24.14
C LEU A 512 -5.08 -21.10 23.57
N ASP A 513 -5.45 -22.09 24.39
CA ASP A 513 -6.29 -23.20 23.97
C ASP A 513 -7.74 -22.78 23.69
N TRP A 514 -8.27 -21.83 24.47
CA TRP A 514 -9.61 -21.29 24.28
C TRP A 514 -9.72 -20.44 23.02
N HIS A 515 -8.78 -19.50 22.80
CA HIS A 515 -8.87 -18.54 21.71
C HIS A 515 -8.31 -19.05 20.38
N GLN A 516 -7.43 -20.05 20.39
CA GLN A 516 -6.75 -20.58 19.19
C GLN A 516 -6.15 -19.48 18.29
N PRO A 517 -5.40 -18.51 18.85
CA PRO A 517 -4.96 -17.36 18.09
C PRO A 517 -3.97 -17.74 16.98
N TRP A 518 -3.78 -16.85 16.00
CA TRP A 518 -2.73 -17.00 14.99
C TRP A 518 -1.41 -16.33 15.39
N ALA A 519 -1.46 -15.35 16.28
CA ALA A 519 -0.30 -14.73 16.93
C ALA A 519 -0.72 -14.09 18.26
N VAL A 520 0.27 -13.67 19.04
CA VAL A 520 0.08 -12.99 20.32
C VAL A 520 0.85 -11.67 20.34
N VAL A 521 0.22 -10.60 20.81
CA VAL A 521 0.89 -9.34 21.17
C VAL A 521 0.80 -9.17 22.68
N ASN A 522 1.96 -9.13 23.35
CA ASN A 522 2.03 -8.91 24.79
C ASN A 522 2.18 -7.41 25.09
N ALA A 523 1.05 -6.71 25.24
CA ALA A 523 1.02 -5.32 25.71
C ALA A 523 0.84 -5.22 27.24
N ALA A 524 0.75 -6.34 27.95
CA ALA A 524 0.79 -6.38 29.41
C ALA A 524 2.19 -6.11 29.97
N GLY A 525 2.25 -5.46 31.12
CA GLY A 525 3.48 -5.26 31.86
C GLY A 525 3.41 -4.08 32.82
N PHE A 526 4.47 -3.96 33.61
CA PHE A 526 4.70 -2.79 34.44
C PHE A 526 5.22 -1.66 33.54
N SER A 527 4.62 -0.48 33.58
CA SER A 527 4.88 0.62 32.61
C SER A 527 5.61 1.85 33.19
N SER A 528 5.50 2.09 34.50
CA SER A 528 6.13 3.25 35.14
C SER A 528 7.55 2.94 35.60
N ALA A 529 8.54 3.65 35.06
CA ALA A 529 9.93 3.52 35.49
C ALA A 529 10.13 4.01 36.94
N GLU A 530 9.44 5.09 37.33
CA GLU A 530 9.48 5.65 38.69
C GLU A 530 8.89 4.67 39.71
N ALA A 531 7.71 4.10 39.43
CA ALA A 531 7.06 3.16 40.36
C ALA A 531 7.81 1.82 40.46
N ALA A 532 8.62 1.47 39.45
CA ALA A 532 9.36 0.21 39.43
C ALA A 532 10.43 0.16 40.55
N GLU A 533 11.00 1.31 40.92
CA GLU A 533 11.96 1.39 42.04
C GLU A 533 11.30 1.06 43.38
N ALA A 534 10.03 1.42 43.56
CA ALA A 534 9.25 1.09 44.76
C ALA A 534 8.69 -0.36 44.74
N GLU A 535 8.41 -0.91 43.56
CA GLU A 535 7.80 -2.24 43.39
C GLU A 535 8.64 -3.23 42.52
N PRO A 536 9.93 -3.46 42.85
CA PRO A 536 10.84 -4.22 41.99
C PRO A 536 10.38 -5.66 41.73
N PHE A 537 9.86 -6.35 42.77
CA PHE A 537 9.37 -7.72 42.63
C PHE A 537 8.20 -7.84 41.65
N ARG A 538 7.28 -6.86 41.68
CA ARG A 538 6.14 -6.84 40.77
C ARG A 538 6.58 -6.52 39.34
N CYS A 539 7.48 -5.55 39.19
CA CYS A 539 8.09 -5.20 37.91
C CYS A 539 8.73 -6.43 37.23
N PHE A 540 9.60 -7.16 37.93
CA PHE A 540 10.22 -8.39 37.39
C PHE A 540 9.23 -9.54 37.19
N ARG A 541 8.19 -9.67 38.03
CA ARG A 541 7.16 -10.69 37.81
C ARG A 541 6.46 -10.48 36.48
N GLU A 542 6.03 -9.25 36.22
CA GLU A 542 5.21 -8.90 35.06
C GLU A 542 6.06 -8.76 33.78
N ASN A 543 7.09 -7.91 33.81
CA ASN A 543 7.90 -7.62 32.62
C ASN A 543 8.80 -8.79 32.22
N THR A 544 9.34 -9.54 33.18
CA THR A 544 10.35 -10.56 32.90
C THR A 544 9.75 -11.96 32.95
N LYS A 545 9.29 -12.41 34.13
CA LYS A 545 8.85 -13.80 34.33
C LYS A 545 7.61 -14.12 33.50
N GLY A 546 6.63 -13.22 33.49
CA GLY A 546 5.39 -13.39 32.75
C GLY A 546 5.61 -13.42 31.23
N ALA A 547 6.33 -12.43 30.71
CA ALA A 547 6.71 -12.40 29.29
C ALA A 547 7.46 -13.67 28.86
N ALA A 548 8.42 -14.14 29.66
CA ALA A 548 9.16 -15.35 29.36
C ALA A 548 8.26 -16.61 29.42
N ALA A 549 7.31 -16.68 30.35
CA ALA A 549 6.36 -17.79 30.44
C ALA A 549 5.44 -17.84 29.20
N LEU A 550 4.94 -16.68 28.77
CA LEU A 550 4.16 -16.53 27.56
C LEU A 550 4.96 -16.95 26.32
N ALA A 551 6.21 -16.50 26.19
CA ALA A 551 7.12 -16.91 25.10
C ALA A 551 7.31 -18.43 25.04
N ALA A 552 7.50 -19.09 26.18
CA ALA A 552 7.61 -20.55 26.21
C ALA A 552 6.33 -21.26 25.73
N ALA A 553 5.15 -20.72 26.05
CA ALA A 553 3.87 -21.28 25.61
C ALA A 553 3.61 -21.04 24.12
N CYS A 554 3.95 -19.86 23.60
CA CYS A 554 3.89 -19.53 22.18
C CYS A 554 4.85 -20.42 21.36
N ALA A 555 6.08 -20.61 21.82
CA ALA A 555 7.07 -21.47 21.15
C ALA A 555 6.59 -22.91 21.01
N ARG A 556 5.94 -23.50 22.04
CA ARG A 556 5.36 -24.85 21.97
C ARG A 556 4.26 -25.00 20.91
N ARG A 557 3.59 -23.90 20.57
CA ARG A 557 2.46 -23.85 19.62
C ARG A 557 2.82 -23.23 18.28
N ASP A 558 4.10 -22.90 18.08
CA ASP A 558 4.59 -22.23 16.87
C ASP A 558 3.91 -20.88 16.56
N LEU A 559 3.43 -20.18 17.61
CA LEU A 559 2.73 -18.90 17.51
C LEU A 559 3.71 -17.73 17.52
N PRO A 560 3.69 -16.80 16.55
CA PRO A 560 4.43 -15.55 16.63
C PRO A 560 4.05 -14.74 17.88
N LEU A 561 5.05 -14.09 18.48
CA LEU A 561 4.88 -13.29 19.70
C LEU A 561 5.56 -11.93 19.56
N THR A 562 4.80 -10.85 19.67
CA THR A 562 5.33 -9.48 19.73
C THR A 562 5.33 -8.95 21.15
N LEU A 563 6.43 -8.34 21.59
CA LEU A 563 6.58 -7.72 22.91
C LEU A 563 7.21 -6.32 22.80
N PHE A 564 7.09 -5.55 23.87
CA PHE A 564 7.58 -4.16 23.93
C PHE A 564 8.65 -3.98 24.99
N SER A 565 9.75 -3.37 24.58
CA SER A 565 10.89 -2.99 25.40
C SER A 565 11.06 -1.46 25.40
N SER A 566 12.19 -0.96 25.90
CA SER A 566 12.39 0.46 26.21
C SER A 566 13.83 0.90 25.96
N PRO A 567 14.08 2.18 25.62
CA PRO A 567 15.43 2.75 25.60
C PRO A 567 16.16 2.65 26.95
N LEU A 568 15.43 2.46 28.07
CA LEU A 568 16.01 2.31 29.40
C LEU A 568 16.79 0.99 29.61
N VAL A 569 16.87 0.12 28.59
CA VAL A 569 17.83 -1.00 28.58
C VAL A 569 19.28 -0.53 28.41
N PHE A 570 19.47 0.71 27.96
CA PHE A 570 20.78 1.34 27.80
C PHE A 570 21.14 2.20 29.02
N SER A 571 22.38 2.72 29.02
CA SER A 571 22.92 3.48 30.16
C SER A 571 22.29 4.85 30.34
N GLY A 572 21.76 5.45 29.27
CA GLY A 572 21.19 6.80 29.29
C GLY A 572 22.24 7.92 29.39
N GLN A 573 23.51 7.57 29.28
CA GLN A 573 24.62 8.53 29.30
C GLN A 573 24.58 9.41 28.05
N SER A 574 24.90 10.70 28.20
CA SER A 574 24.95 11.63 27.07
C SER A 574 25.85 11.12 25.96
N SER A 575 25.30 11.02 24.76
CA SER A 575 25.97 10.57 23.55
C SER A 575 25.67 11.55 22.42
N PRO A 576 26.58 11.76 21.46
CA PRO A 576 26.25 12.46 20.22
C PRO A 576 25.38 11.61 19.27
N GLU A 577 25.38 10.28 19.43
CA GLU A 577 24.71 9.32 18.54
C GLU A 577 23.56 8.60 19.26
N PRO A 578 22.40 8.38 18.61
CA PRO A 578 21.33 7.53 19.14
C PRO A 578 21.78 6.07 19.31
N TYR A 579 21.14 5.34 20.23
CA TYR A 579 21.44 3.92 20.42
C TYR A 579 20.90 3.07 19.27
N ARG A 580 21.65 2.04 18.87
CA ARG A 580 21.28 1.02 17.87
C ARG A 580 20.89 -0.32 18.52
N GLU A 581 20.26 -1.22 17.76
CA GLU A 581 19.86 -2.54 18.25
C GLU A 581 21.05 -3.34 18.82
N SER A 582 22.20 -3.27 18.15
CA SER A 582 23.45 -3.95 18.49
C SER A 582 24.25 -3.34 19.64
N ASP A 583 23.87 -2.15 20.13
CA ASP A 583 24.61 -1.48 21.20
C ASP A 583 24.56 -2.26 22.52
N ARG A 584 25.61 -2.07 23.33
CA ARG A 584 25.75 -2.76 24.61
C ARG A 584 24.62 -2.36 25.57
N ILE A 585 23.93 -3.38 26.07
CA ILE A 585 22.91 -3.27 27.11
C ILE A 585 23.57 -2.99 28.47
N ASP A 586 23.12 -1.90 29.12
CA ASP A 586 23.66 -1.42 30.41
C ASP A 586 22.60 -0.63 31.21
N PRO A 587 21.49 -1.28 31.63
CA PRO A 587 20.36 -0.61 32.26
C PRO A 587 20.70 -0.11 33.66
N GLN A 588 20.41 1.17 33.92
CA GLN A 588 20.67 1.79 35.23
C GLN A 588 19.49 1.63 36.21
N THR A 589 18.25 1.61 35.71
CA THR A 589 17.02 1.54 36.52
C THR A 589 16.51 0.12 36.72
N VAL A 590 15.70 -0.12 37.75
CA VAL A 590 15.01 -1.41 37.96
C VAL A 590 14.14 -1.76 36.76
N TYR A 591 13.41 -0.77 36.22
CA TYR A 591 12.59 -0.94 35.03
C TYR A 591 13.42 -1.40 33.82
N GLY A 592 14.54 -0.72 33.55
CA GLY A 592 15.46 -1.05 32.47
C GLY A 592 16.01 -2.47 32.60
N ARG A 593 16.43 -2.87 33.82
CA ARG A 593 16.92 -4.23 34.11
C ARG A 593 15.84 -5.29 33.86
N SER A 594 14.59 -5.01 34.23
CA SER A 594 13.47 -5.93 33.99
C SER A 594 13.22 -6.17 32.49
N LYS A 595 13.34 -5.11 31.67
CA LYS A 595 13.18 -5.17 30.22
C LYS A 595 14.37 -5.86 29.55
N ALA A 596 15.60 -5.53 29.93
CA ALA A 596 16.79 -6.20 29.41
C ALA A 596 16.76 -7.72 29.68
N GLU A 597 16.35 -8.12 30.89
CA GLU A 597 16.24 -9.53 31.24
C GLU A 597 15.07 -10.22 30.51
N MET A 598 13.97 -9.51 30.25
CA MET A 598 12.89 -9.99 29.38
C MET A 598 13.41 -10.26 27.97
N GLU A 599 14.15 -9.32 27.37
CA GLU A 599 14.71 -9.48 26.03
C GLU A 599 15.56 -10.75 25.93
N ARG A 600 16.49 -10.93 26.88
CA ARG A 600 17.36 -12.11 26.96
C ARG A 600 16.56 -13.41 27.07
N LEU A 601 15.65 -13.50 28.05
CA LEU A 601 14.91 -14.73 28.33
C LEU A 601 13.92 -15.11 27.23
N VAL A 602 13.29 -14.13 26.58
CA VAL A 602 12.37 -14.38 25.47
C VAL A 602 13.14 -14.93 24.26
N LEU A 603 14.24 -14.28 23.88
CA LEU A 603 15.05 -14.74 22.74
C LEU A 603 15.69 -16.11 22.98
N GLU A 604 16.08 -16.42 24.21
CA GLU A 604 16.55 -17.77 24.59
C GLU A 604 15.47 -18.85 24.42
N ARG A 605 14.21 -18.50 24.67
CA ARG A 605 13.08 -19.45 24.61
C ARG A 605 12.45 -19.55 23.21
N MET A 606 12.56 -18.50 22.42
CA MET A 606 11.83 -18.34 21.16
C MET A 606 12.63 -17.51 20.13
N PRO A 607 13.78 -18.03 19.65
CA PRO A 607 14.71 -17.23 18.86
C PRO A 607 14.19 -16.83 17.47
N SER A 608 13.24 -17.58 16.89
CA SER A 608 12.88 -17.47 15.46
C SER A 608 11.47 -16.93 15.16
N LYS A 609 10.73 -16.48 16.19
CA LYS A 609 9.35 -15.99 16.04
C LYS A 609 8.96 -14.92 17.07
N ALA A 610 9.90 -14.50 17.92
CA ALA A 610 9.69 -13.42 18.87
C ALA A 610 10.13 -12.10 18.23
N LEU A 611 9.22 -11.13 18.21
CA LEU A 611 9.49 -9.75 17.80
C LEU A 611 9.49 -8.87 19.06
N ILE A 612 10.59 -8.16 19.29
CA ILE A 612 10.73 -7.26 20.44
C ILE A 612 10.97 -5.85 19.94
N LEU A 613 10.04 -4.95 20.26
CA LEU A 613 10.09 -3.56 19.80
C LEU A 613 10.54 -2.64 20.94
N ARG A 614 11.73 -2.05 20.82
CA ARG A 614 12.17 -0.92 21.65
C ARG A 614 11.54 0.34 21.08
N ALA A 615 10.61 0.93 21.83
CA ALA A 615 9.86 2.09 21.39
C ALA A 615 10.42 3.39 21.99
N GLY A 616 10.42 4.46 21.19
CA GLY A 616 10.56 5.82 21.71
C GLY A 616 9.40 6.21 22.63
N ALA A 617 9.45 7.40 23.24
CA ALA A 617 8.35 7.86 24.07
C ALA A 617 7.05 7.99 23.25
N LEU A 618 6.01 7.29 23.68
CA LEU A 618 4.73 7.26 22.96
C LEU A 618 3.94 8.54 23.21
N PHE A 619 3.30 9.07 22.17
CA PHE A 619 2.32 10.16 22.24
C PHE A 619 1.21 9.94 21.21
N GLY A 620 0.02 10.50 21.41
CA GLY A 620 -1.03 10.42 20.40
C GLY A 620 -2.41 10.83 20.91
N PRO A 621 -3.42 10.87 20.03
CA PRO A 621 -4.74 11.40 20.35
C PRO A 621 -5.59 10.44 21.21
N TRP A 622 -5.15 9.19 21.39
CA TRP A 622 -5.91 8.15 22.11
C TRP A 622 -5.54 8.04 23.60
N ASP A 623 -4.65 8.91 24.09
CA ASP A 623 -4.31 9.05 25.50
C ASP A 623 -4.43 10.52 25.90
N ASP A 624 -5.41 10.85 26.75
CA ASP A 624 -5.59 12.22 27.22
C ASP A 624 -4.64 12.60 28.37
N GLN A 625 -3.90 11.62 28.91
CA GLN A 625 -2.88 11.79 29.95
C GLN A 625 -1.45 11.81 29.40
N ASN A 626 -1.26 11.67 28.08
CA ASN A 626 0.07 11.74 27.51
C ASN A 626 0.71 13.11 27.76
N PHE A 627 2.04 13.14 27.83
CA PHE A 627 2.78 14.32 28.26
C PHE A 627 2.58 15.54 27.35
N LEU A 628 2.39 15.35 26.03
CA LEU A 628 2.11 16.45 25.10
C LEU A 628 0.70 17.00 25.32
N THR A 629 -0.33 16.15 25.41
CA THR A 629 -1.70 16.60 25.70
C THR A 629 -1.78 17.36 27.02
N ARG A 630 -1.11 16.87 28.07
CA ARG A 630 -1.05 17.55 29.37
C ARG A 630 -0.37 18.91 29.29
N ALA A 631 0.77 18.99 28.58
CA ALA A 631 1.48 20.25 28.39
C ALA A 631 0.63 21.26 27.60
N LEU A 632 0.06 20.86 26.46
CA LEU A 632 -0.80 21.73 25.65
C LEU A 632 -2.02 22.21 26.42
N ARG A 633 -2.65 21.36 27.22
CA ARG A 633 -3.78 21.74 28.10
C ARG A 633 -3.38 22.80 29.12
N GLN A 634 -2.21 22.66 29.77
CA GLN A 634 -1.73 23.66 30.72
C GLN A 634 -1.39 25.00 30.04
N ILE A 635 -0.74 24.96 28.88
CA ILE A 635 -0.43 26.16 28.09
C ILE A 635 -1.72 26.87 27.65
N ALA A 636 -2.74 26.11 27.20
CA ALA A 636 -4.04 26.64 26.83
C ALA A 636 -4.78 27.30 28.00
N LEU A 637 -4.53 26.87 29.24
CA LEU A 637 -5.02 27.50 30.48
C LEU A 637 -4.18 28.71 30.91
N GLY A 638 -3.18 29.11 30.14
CA GLY A 638 -2.28 30.21 30.48
C GLY A 638 -1.33 29.89 31.63
N GLN A 639 -1.01 28.60 31.85
CA GLN A 639 -0.05 28.15 32.85
C GLN A 639 1.33 27.91 32.22
N GLU A 640 2.39 28.08 33.02
CA GLU A 640 3.73 27.63 32.64
C GLU A 640 3.86 26.12 32.83
N VAL A 641 4.56 25.47 31.90
CA VAL A 641 4.83 24.02 31.93
C VAL A 641 6.33 23.80 32.05
N VAL A 642 6.73 23.16 33.13
CA VAL A 642 8.13 22.76 33.37
C VAL A 642 8.40 21.43 32.65
N VAL A 643 9.34 21.43 31.70
CA VAL A 643 9.65 20.27 30.85
C VAL A 643 11.12 19.89 31.01
N ALA A 644 11.40 18.60 31.18
CA ALA A 644 12.76 18.07 31.18
C ALA A 644 13.52 18.43 29.90
N ASN A 645 14.84 18.55 29.98
CA ASN A 645 15.71 18.90 28.86
C ASN A 645 16.53 17.71 28.36
N ASP A 646 15.96 16.50 28.45
CA ASP A 646 16.50 15.24 27.95
C ASP A 646 16.32 15.09 26.44
N PHE A 647 17.21 14.33 25.81
CA PHE A 647 17.06 13.91 24.42
C PHE A 647 16.38 12.55 24.33
N LEU A 648 15.43 12.42 23.42
CA LEU A 648 14.73 11.17 23.16
C LEU A 648 14.33 11.07 21.69
N THR A 649 13.94 9.87 21.28
CA THR A 649 13.08 9.66 20.11
C THR A 649 11.65 9.38 20.58
N VAL A 650 10.68 9.74 19.74
CA VAL A 650 9.24 9.58 20.03
C VAL A 650 8.57 8.64 19.05
N ALA A 651 7.43 8.09 19.43
CA ALA A 651 6.60 7.27 18.57
C ALA A 651 5.15 7.76 18.66
N TYR A 652 4.61 8.21 17.54
CA TYR A 652 3.20 8.57 17.43
C TYR A 652 2.38 7.28 17.44
N LEU A 653 1.50 7.15 18.42
CA LEU A 653 0.86 5.89 18.78
C LEU A 653 0.07 5.24 17.62
N PRO A 654 -0.69 5.99 16.79
CA PRO A 654 -1.30 5.42 15.58
C PRO A 654 -0.27 4.83 14.61
N ASP A 655 0.74 5.60 14.19
CA ASP A 655 1.76 5.15 13.24
C ASP A 655 2.56 3.96 13.81
N PHE A 656 2.91 4.03 15.09
CA PHE A 656 3.56 2.95 15.82
C PHE A 656 2.72 1.67 15.77
N GLY A 657 1.42 1.76 16.07
CA GLY A 657 0.52 0.61 16.04
C GLY A 657 0.36 0.01 14.65
N HIS A 658 0.34 0.82 13.58
CA HIS A 658 0.34 0.32 12.21
C HIS A 658 1.62 -0.46 11.89
N ALA A 659 2.78 0.11 12.23
CA ALA A 659 4.07 -0.54 12.00
C ALA A 659 4.25 -1.83 12.82
N VAL A 660 3.74 -1.88 14.07
CA VAL A 660 3.70 -3.11 14.89
C VAL A 660 2.96 -4.23 14.17
N LEU A 661 1.77 -3.92 13.64
CA LEU A 661 0.94 -4.90 12.94
C LEU A 661 1.57 -5.31 11.61
N ASP A 662 2.18 -4.39 10.87
CA ASP A 662 2.87 -4.70 9.61
C ASP A 662 4.08 -5.62 9.84
N LEU A 663 4.93 -5.31 10.82
CA LEU A 663 6.07 -6.16 11.17
C LEU A 663 5.63 -7.55 11.65
N LEU A 664 4.54 -7.63 12.42
CA LEU A 664 3.97 -8.91 12.86
C LEU A 664 3.48 -9.74 11.65
N LEU A 665 2.76 -9.12 10.71
CA LEU A 665 2.25 -9.79 9.52
C LEU A 665 3.36 -10.23 8.57
N ASP A 666 4.40 -9.41 8.45
CA ASP A 666 5.58 -9.70 7.66
C ASP A 666 6.45 -10.81 8.29
N GLY A 667 6.15 -11.22 9.53
CA GLY A 667 6.90 -12.25 10.24
C GLY A 667 8.26 -11.77 10.75
N ALA A 668 8.41 -10.47 11.02
CA ALA A 668 9.64 -9.92 11.57
C ALA A 668 9.99 -10.57 12.92
N GLU A 669 11.29 -10.74 13.16
CA GLU A 669 11.83 -11.40 14.35
C GLU A 669 13.00 -10.61 14.95
N GLY A 670 13.34 -10.95 16.20
CA GLY A 670 14.43 -10.33 16.93
C GLY A 670 14.06 -8.97 17.53
N ILE A 671 15.09 -8.19 17.87
CA ILE A 671 14.94 -6.86 18.46
C ILE A 671 14.97 -5.81 17.36
N TRP A 672 14.02 -4.87 17.42
CA TRP A 672 13.88 -3.73 16.51
C TRP A 672 13.67 -2.45 17.30
N HIS A 673 14.24 -1.35 16.83
CA HIS A 673 13.87 -0.01 17.29
C HIS A 673 12.74 0.52 16.41
N LEU A 674 11.70 1.05 17.05
CA LEU A 674 10.55 1.64 16.36
C LEU A 674 10.23 3.01 16.95
N SER A 675 10.76 4.04 16.31
CA SER A 675 10.58 5.44 16.65
C SER A 675 10.67 6.34 15.42
N HIS A 676 10.25 7.58 15.56
CA HIS A 676 10.53 8.61 14.58
C HIS A 676 12.06 8.82 14.51
N PRO A 677 12.60 9.11 13.31
CA PRO A 677 14.04 9.07 13.07
C PRO A 677 14.80 10.28 13.65
N GLU A 678 14.09 11.33 14.09
CA GLU A 678 14.68 12.55 14.64
C GLU A 678 14.84 12.44 16.17
N PRO A 679 16.06 12.43 16.72
CA PRO A 679 16.29 12.71 18.13
C PRO A 679 15.92 14.15 18.44
N VAL A 680 15.08 14.36 19.44
CA VAL A 680 14.61 15.68 19.85
C VAL A 680 14.84 15.92 21.33
N ARG A 681 15.10 17.18 21.71
CA ARG A 681 14.96 17.59 23.10
C ARG A 681 13.49 17.61 23.44
N ARG A 682 13.11 17.03 24.59
CA ARG A 682 11.70 17.04 25.04
C ARG A 682 11.13 18.46 25.12
N LEU A 683 11.94 19.42 25.58
CA LEU A 683 11.60 20.84 25.62
C LEU A 683 11.18 21.37 24.24
N ASP A 684 11.99 21.09 23.22
CA ASP A 684 11.75 21.56 21.85
C ASP A 684 10.54 20.87 21.23
N LEU A 685 10.33 19.60 21.52
CA LEU A 685 9.14 18.85 21.09
C LEU A 685 7.84 19.49 21.61
N VAL A 686 7.79 19.85 22.90
CA VAL A 686 6.62 20.52 23.50
C VAL A 686 6.40 21.90 22.87
N ARG A 687 7.47 22.66 22.62
CA ARG A 687 7.39 23.97 21.95
C ARG A 687 6.86 23.85 20.52
N ARG A 688 7.39 22.91 19.73
CA ARG A 688 6.90 22.64 18.37
C ARG A 688 5.41 22.28 18.35
N ALA A 689 4.98 21.40 19.27
CA ALA A 689 3.57 21.05 19.41
C ALA A 689 2.69 22.26 19.81
N ALA A 690 3.17 23.12 20.71
CA ALA A 690 2.46 24.33 21.12
C ALA A 690 2.32 25.32 19.96
N TRP A 691 3.40 25.52 19.20
CA TRP A 691 3.41 26.37 18.00
C TRP A 691 2.41 25.88 16.95
N LEU A 692 2.44 24.58 16.61
CA LEU A 692 1.49 23.97 15.67
C LEU A 692 0.03 24.09 16.15
N ALA A 693 -0.20 24.01 17.46
CA ALA A 693 -1.52 24.18 18.08
C ALA A 693 -1.98 25.65 18.20
N GLY A 694 -1.16 26.62 17.79
CA GLY A 694 -1.45 28.06 17.93
C GLY A 694 -1.41 28.56 19.37
N LEU A 695 -0.63 27.91 20.25
CA LEU A 695 -0.48 28.24 21.67
C LEU A 695 0.85 28.96 21.95
N ASP A 696 0.93 29.63 23.11
CA ASP A 696 2.10 30.42 23.53
C ASP A 696 3.28 29.52 23.97
N GLU A 697 4.25 29.33 23.07
CA GLU A 697 5.49 28.56 23.31
C GLU A 697 6.36 29.14 24.44
N GLY A 698 6.19 30.43 24.78
CA GLY A 698 6.92 31.10 25.85
C GLY A 698 6.62 30.53 27.24
N ARG A 699 5.51 29.79 27.36
CA ARG A 699 5.09 29.12 28.60
C ARG A 699 5.81 27.79 28.86
N VAL A 700 6.61 27.32 27.91
CA VAL A 700 7.38 26.09 28.05
C VAL A 700 8.77 26.42 28.64
N VAL A 701 8.95 26.09 29.91
CA VAL A 701 10.17 26.40 30.68
C VAL A 701 10.98 25.13 30.98
N PRO A 702 12.32 25.18 30.91
CA PRO A 702 13.15 24.02 31.19
C PRO A 702 13.15 23.66 32.68
N ALA A 703 13.10 22.37 32.99
CA ALA A 703 13.35 21.85 34.33
C ALA A 703 14.82 22.06 34.73
N PRO A 704 15.13 22.28 36.03
CA PRO A 704 16.51 22.25 36.52
C PRO A 704 17.13 20.87 36.24
N ILE A 705 18.39 20.84 35.77
CA ILE A 705 19.09 19.58 35.54
C ILE A 705 19.50 18.98 36.89
N THR A 706 18.92 17.84 37.24
CA THR A 706 19.30 17.04 38.41
C THR A 706 20.35 15.99 38.04
N ALA A 707 21.32 15.76 38.93
CA ALA A 707 22.34 14.74 38.71
C ALA A 707 21.70 13.33 38.78
N GLY A 708 21.75 12.58 37.68
CA GLY A 708 21.26 11.20 37.60
C GLY A 708 20.10 10.96 36.63
N ASP A 709 19.49 12.01 36.06
CA ASP A 709 18.48 11.83 35.02
C ASP A 709 19.13 11.32 33.72
N PRO A 710 18.55 10.31 33.03
CA PRO A 710 19.05 9.88 31.74
C PRO A 710 18.93 11.05 30.77
N LEU A 711 20.08 11.54 30.32
CA LEU A 711 20.14 12.69 29.41
C LEU A 711 19.87 12.27 27.96
N TRP A 712 19.91 10.96 27.67
CA TRP A 712 19.83 10.40 26.33
C TRP A 712 19.02 9.10 26.26
N ALA A 713 17.90 9.13 25.55
CA ALA A 713 17.03 7.98 25.28
C ALA A 713 16.66 7.89 23.79
N ALA A 714 17.52 8.44 22.93
CA ALA A 714 17.34 8.40 21.48
C ALA A 714 17.69 7.02 20.92
N LEU A 715 16.91 6.59 19.93
CA LEU A 715 17.02 5.30 19.26
C LEU A 715 17.21 5.53 17.76
N ASP A 716 18.01 4.70 17.12
CA ASP A 716 18.18 4.62 15.66
C ASP A 716 18.14 3.15 15.27
N SER A 717 17.59 2.83 14.10
CA SER A 717 17.46 1.43 13.67
C SER A 717 18.54 1.09 12.65
N GLU A 718 19.27 0.01 12.92
CA GLU A 718 20.21 -0.59 11.95
C GLU A 718 19.53 -1.58 11.00
N ARG A 719 18.21 -1.82 11.16
CA ARG A 719 17.44 -2.76 10.34
C ARG A 719 16.72 -2.09 9.18
N THR A 720 16.13 -0.93 9.43
CA THR A 720 15.30 -0.22 8.44
C THR A 720 15.52 1.27 8.50
N ARG A 721 15.44 1.91 7.33
CA ARG A 721 15.05 3.32 7.22
C ARG A 721 13.70 3.51 7.93
N SER A 722 13.38 4.75 8.32
CA SER A 722 12.18 5.03 9.11
C SER A 722 10.91 4.35 8.56
N LEU A 723 10.32 3.47 9.37
CA LEU A 723 9.01 2.86 9.09
C LEU A 723 7.86 3.80 9.44
N LEU A 724 8.11 4.76 10.32
CA LEU A 724 7.16 5.80 10.68
C LEU A 724 7.34 7.03 9.76
N PRO A 725 6.28 7.82 9.55
CA PRO A 725 6.37 9.13 8.89
C PRO A 725 7.37 10.08 9.56
N SER A 726 7.55 11.26 8.97
CA SER A 726 8.34 12.31 9.61
C SER A 726 7.69 12.77 10.92
N LEU A 727 8.51 13.20 11.88
CA LEU A 727 8.01 13.73 13.15
C LEU A 727 7.09 14.93 12.95
N GLU A 728 7.40 15.77 11.96
CA GLU A 728 6.57 16.92 11.59
C GLU A 728 5.16 16.50 11.16
N ALA A 729 5.04 15.49 10.29
CA ALA A 729 3.75 14.97 9.86
C ALA A 729 2.96 14.37 11.04
N ALA A 730 3.63 13.63 11.91
CA ALA A 730 3.02 13.05 13.11
C ALA A 730 2.52 14.11 14.10
N LEU A 731 3.29 15.19 14.31
CA LEU A 731 2.87 16.32 15.15
C LEU A 731 1.69 17.06 14.54
N GLY A 732 1.70 17.28 13.22
CA GLY A 732 0.56 17.87 12.49
C GLY A 732 -0.72 17.06 12.69
N HIS A 733 -0.67 15.75 12.43
CA HIS A 733 -1.80 14.84 12.65
C HIS A 733 -2.27 14.82 14.11
N PHE A 734 -1.34 14.81 15.06
CA PHE A 734 -1.67 14.88 16.49
C PHE A 734 -2.44 16.17 16.81
N VAL A 735 -1.96 17.33 16.36
CA VAL A 735 -2.61 18.62 16.59
C VAL A 735 -4.01 18.66 15.99
N GLU A 736 -4.17 18.19 14.75
CA GLU A 736 -5.47 18.13 14.07
C GLU A 736 -6.46 17.22 14.80
N CYS A 737 -6.03 16.01 15.19
CA CYS A 737 -6.89 15.03 15.83
C CYS A 737 -7.28 15.40 17.26
N ALA A 738 -6.37 16.05 18.00
CA ALA A 738 -6.54 16.32 19.41
C ALA A 738 -6.91 17.79 19.72
N ALA A 739 -7.15 18.63 18.70
CA ALA A 739 -7.63 20.01 18.85
C ALA A 739 -8.84 20.16 19.78
N GLY A 740 -9.74 19.16 19.83
CA GLY A 740 -10.88 19.11 20.74
C GLY A 740 -10.58 18.65 22.18
N ILE A 741 -9.39 18.12 22.47
CA ILE A 741 -9.04 17.46 23.74
C ILE A 741 -8.43 18.45 24.76
N TRP A 742 -7.76 19.50 24.28
CA TRP A 742 -7.20 20.58 25.13
C TRP A 742 -8.00 21.89 25.09
N THR A 743 -9.01 22.02 24.22
CA THR A 743 -9.89 23.20 24.16
C THR A 743 -11.13 23.10 25.05
N VAL A 744 -11.42 21.92 25.62
CA VAL A 744 -12.50 21.76 26.60
C VAL A 744 -12.03 22.29 27.95
N LEU A 745 -12.40 23.54 28.26
CA LEU A 745 -12.36 24.07 29.62
C LEU A 745 -13.26 23.20 30.52
N PRO A 746 -12.88 22.96 31.80
CA PRO A 746 -13.83 22.40 32.76
C PRO A 746 -15.08 23.27 32.75
N ARG A 747 -16.27 22.65 32.66
CA ARG A 747 -17.53 23.39 32.85
C ARG A 747 -17.42 24.15 34.17
N GLU A 748 -17.59 25.46 34.14
CA GLU A 748 -17.83 26.21 35.37
C GLU A 748 -19.04 25.56 36.08
N PRO A 749 -18.97 25.33 37.40
CA PRO A 749 -20.15 24.91 38.15
C PRO A 749 -21.22 25.98 37.94
N ARG A 750 -22.44 25.56 37.60
CA ARG A 750 -23.55 26.50 37.48
C ARG A 750 -23.70 27.24 38.81
N PRO A 751 -23.98 28.55 38.83
CA PRO A 751 -24.30 29.23 40.07
C PRO A 751 -25.57 28.58 40.65
N GLY A 752 -25.42 27.82 41.75
CA GLY A 752 -26.53 27.17 42.46
C GLY A 752 -26.42 25.67 42.75
N GLU A 753 -25.31 24.98 42.44
CA GLU A 753 -25.08 23.64 43.01
C GLU A 753 -24.37 23.78 44.37
N ASP A 754 -25.18 23.85 45.42
CA ASP A 754 -24.74 23.80 46.81
C ASP A 754 -23.92 22.53 47.06
N THR A 755 -22.64 22.72 47.40
CA THR A 755 -21.82 21.67 48.00
C THR A 755 -22.12 21.65 49.50
N GLU A 756 -22.97 20.73 49.94
CA GLU A 756 -23.03 20.40 51.35
C GLU A 756 -21.67 19.81 51.78
N PRO A 757 -21.03 20.32 52.84
CA PRO A 757 -19.77 19.78 53.32
C PRO A 757 -20.01 18.44 54.03
N LEU A 758 -19.42 17.38 53.47
CA LEU A 758 -19.27 16.11 54.18
C LEU A 758 -18.43 16.32 55.46
N PRO A 759 -18.89 15.86 56.63
CA PRO A 759 -18.20 16.11 57.89
C PRO A 759 -16.94 15.25 58.01
N ALA A 760 -15.86 15.89 58.46
CA ALA A 760 -14.63 15.22 58.87
C ALA A 760 -14.91 14.13 59.92
N LYS A 761 -14.46 12.91 59.66
CA LYS A 761 -14.27 11.88 60.69
C LYS A 761 -12.84 11.38 60.69
N ALA A 762 -12.35 11.29 61.92
CA ALA A 762 -10.99 11.12 62.35
C ALA A 762 -10.42 9.72 62.09
N ALA A 763 -9.09 9.66 62.19
CA ALA A 763 -8.25 8.48 62.18
C ALA A 763 -8.77 7.33 63.06
N HIS A 764 -8.67 6.11 62.51
CA HIS A 764 -8.16 4.92 63.17
C HIS A 764 -7.54 3.98 62.14
#